data_AF-A0A6P6SAI0-F1
#
_entry.id   AF-A0A6P6SAI0-F1
#
_cell.length_a   1.000
_cell.length_b   1.000
_cell.length_c   1.000
_cell.angle_alpha   90.00
_cell.angle_beta   90.00
_cell.angle_gamma   90.00
#
_symmetry.space_group_name_H-M   'P 1'
#
loop_
_entity.id
_entity.type
_entity.pdbx_description
1 polymer ?
#
loop_
_entity_poly.entity_id
_entity_poly.type
_entity_poly.pdbx_seq_one_letter_code
_entity_poly.pdbx_strand_id
1 'polypeptide(L)'
;MAEIVPADPSTSNSASTSSRRVYTTTNTRPFTRLITSGRDHVVEPFDSEKLPVTLVSEIQKFLRVANQIELEEPRVAYLCRFHAFEVAHNLDRNSSGRGVRQFKTSLLQRLEQDEEITIRKRKEKSDIRELRRVYREYKDFIIKHSGDSNLQNSEKMIKARAIASALSKVLNTVTTAAGPQVLAESESIHAKPELYVPYNILPLDEGGASQAIMQLPEIKAAVAAFRKVRGLPFVEDFRRRVVCLDLFDWLQFCFGFQKGNVANQREHLILLLANTHIRKSHKETSVSKLGDGALDELMKKFFKNYTDWCKFLGRKSNIQLPYLKEEAQQYKLLYIGLYLLIWGEAANIRFMPECLCYIFHHMAYELHSLLVGAVNMETGERIMPVYGGGSESFLNNVVFHLYKVIHEEAMKNRNGTTDHSSWRNYDDLNEFFWSEDCFQIGWPMRLEHDFFCIDPSSDSKTKKPRQSVRTDEDKKSPNEDEEMEDIPDEGHKVREGKWLGKTNFVEIRSFWQIFRSFDRMWSFLILCLQAMIIMASHDLESPLEVFDATVLEDVMSIFITSAALKLIRAILDIVFTWKARNTIDSYKIRRNVLKVLVPMIWTITLPIYYINHRGKYTCYSTQSQSWLGEWCYSSYMVAVAFYLMTNAFDMVLFLVPVVGKYIETSNSRICTMLSWWRQPRLYVGRGMQETQLSQFKYTMFWVLLMLSKFIFSYQFEIKPLISPTRQIMRIGIKNYDWHELFPKVKSNAGAIAAIWAPIILVYFMDAQIWYSVYCSIFGGVYGILHHLGEIRTLGMLRIRFHSLPDAFSAYLIPHKEKDNKEGISKWFLCLREKAFEKNSIVKFVVVWNQIISSFREEDLISNREMHLMKMPLSSELFSGQIRWPVFLLANKFSTALSIARDFSGKDADLLRKIKRDDYMYLVVTECYDSLKYVLEILVVGDFEQRIISGILDEIEGSIGCSTLLEDLNMSELPALHTKCVELLELLVEGNEEQYCNVVKALQDIFEIVTSDLMLKGCRTLDSLYAHRDGDDSELFTHIEPQLFASARSIHFPLPDSGLIVDKIKRFLLLLTTRDKAMDIPSNLEAQRRISFFATSLFMDMPRAPKVRNMLSFSVLTPHYMEDVKYSSEELHSNKEGVSILFYMQKIFPDEWENFLERVGTENLNASNDEINEEDLRNWASFRGQTLCRTVRGMMYYQKALKLQAFLDMAADDGICHYWPASYYYSLMIA
;
A
#
# COMPACT_ATOMS: atom_id res chain seq x y z
N MET A 1 -17.22 30.38 -7.73
CA MET A 1 -17.27 30.28 -9.20
C MET A 1 -15.84 30.14 -9.70
N ALA A 2 -15.57 29.06 -10.41
CA ALA A 2 -14.45 28.90 -11.32
C ALA A 2 -14.96 27.91 -12.37
N GLU A 3 -15.04 28.31 -13.63
CA GLU A 3 -15.55 27.45 -14.69
C GLU A 3 -14.54 26.33 -14.96
N ILE A 4 -14.98 25.09 -14.77
CA ILE A 4 -14.27 23.93 -15.31
C ILE A 4 -14.75 23.81 -16.75
N VAL A 5 -13.98 24.37 -17.67
CA VAL A 5 -14.14 24.12 -19.11
C VAL A 5 -13.69 22.68 -19.38
N PRO A 6 -14.59 21.77 -19.81
CA PRO A 6 -14.15 20.46 -20.28
C PRO A 6 -13.43 20.65 -21.61
N ALA A 7 -12.15 20.28 -21.67
CA ALA A 7 -11.43 20.20 -22.94
C ALA A 7 -11.97 18.99 -23.73
N ASP A 8 -12.70 19.27 -24.82
CA ASP A 8 -13.14 18.22 -25.75
C ASP A 8 -11.92 17.47 -26.34
N PRO A 9 -12.03 16.15 -26.56
CA PRO A 9 -10.97 15.38 -27.19
C PRO A 9 -10.82 15.82 -28.65
N SER A 10 -9.62 16.25 -29.04
CA SER A 10 -9.31 16.66 -30.40
C SER A 10 -9.47 15.49 -31.38
N THR A 11 -10.50 15.59 -32.24
CA THR A 11 -10.82 14.62 -33.28
C THR A 11 -9.83 14.70 -34.45
N SER A 12 -8.66 14.09 -34.28
CA SER A 12 -7.74 13.83 -35.39
C SER A 12 -8.23 12.65 -36.23
N ASN A 13 -8.92 12.96 -37.33
CA ASN A 13 -9.27 11.99 -38.36
C ASN A 13 -8.00 11.32 -38.93
N SER A 14 -7.75 10.07 -38.57
CA SER A 14 -6.80 9.20 -39.26
C SER A 14 -7.51 7.94 -39.76
N ALA A 15 -7.63 7.82 -41.08
CA ALA A 15 -8.27 6.68 -41.72
C ALA A 15 -7.37 5.45 -41.63
N SER A 16 -7.78 4.44 -40.86
CA SER A 16 -7.04 3.20 -40.63
C SER A 16 -7.32 2.13 -41.70
N THR A 17 -6.81 2.33 -42.91
CA THR A 17 -6.66 1.23 -43.89
C THR A 17 -5.59 0.25 -43.43
N SER A 18 -5.99 -0.82 -42.73
CA SER A 18 -5.10 -1.87 -42.23
C SER A 18 -4.71 -2.91 -43.32
N SER A 19 -3.91 -2.47 -44.30
CA SER A 19 -3.23 -3.42 -45.18
C SER A 19 -2.08 -4.11 -44.44
N ARG A 20 -2.22 -5.41 -44.16
CA ARG A 20 -1.09 -6.26 -43.74
C ARG A 20 0.01 -6.20 -44.81
N ARG A 21 1.18 -5.64 -44.49
CA ARG A 21 2.45 -6.01 -45.15
C ARG A 21 3.65 -5.84 -44.23
N VAL A 22 4.39 -6.94 -44.16
CA VAL A 22 5.71 -7.10 -43.54
C VAL A 22 6.70 -6.07 -44.10
N TYR A 23 7.50 -5.45 -43.23
CA TYR A 23 8.68 -4.69 -43.65
C TYR A 23 9.95 -5.52 -43.45
N THR A 24 10.48 -6.01 -44.58
CA THR A 24 11.88 -6.41 -44.74
C THR A 24 12.76 -5.18 -44.81
N THR A 25 13.86 -5.13 -44.05
CA THR A 25 15.00 -4.28 -44.36
C THR A 25 15.93 -5.00 -45.32
N THR A 26 16.17 -4.40 -46.49
CA THR A 26 17.26 -4.80 -47.39
C THR A 26 18.07 -3.57 -47.73
N ASN A 27 19.38 -3.62 -47.44
CA ASN A 27 20.39 -3.03 -48.32
C ASN A 27 21.78 -3.56 -47.99
N THR A 28 22.15 -4.66 -48.64
CA THR A 28 23.52 -4.88 -49.14
C THR A 28 23.48 -5.95 -50.23
N ARG A 29 24.09 -5.62 -51.37
CA ARG A 29 24.35 -6.48 -52.54
C ARG A 29 25.75 -6.07 -53.06
N PRO A 30 26.44 -6.89 -53.87
CA PRO A 30 26.34 -8.35 -53.97
C PRO A 30 27.71 -9.04 -54.00
N PHE A 31 27.76 -10.35 -53.69
CA PHE A 31 28.43 -11.27 -54.62
C PHE A 31 27.82 -12.67 -54.53
N THR A 32 27.32 -13.14 -55.67
CA THR A 32 26.60 -14.40 -55.79
C THR A 32 27.57 -15.53 -56.13
N ARG A 33 27.48 -16.66 -55.42
CA ARG A 33 27.55 -17.96 -56.11
C ARG A 33 26.60 -18.97 -55.48
N LEU A 34 25.66 -19.39 -56.31
CA LEU A 34 24.63 -20.38 -56.02
C LEU A 34 25.24 -21.78 -55.99
N ILE A 35 24.98 -22.60 -54.96
CA ILE A 35 24.96 -24.07 -55.11
C ILE A 35 23.68 -24.62 -54.47
N THR A 36 22.76 -24.92 -55.38
CA THR A 36 21.62 -25.84 -55.36
C THR A 36 21.47 -26.90 -54.26
N SER A 37 20.20 -27.05 -53.87
CA SER A 37 19.44 -28.31 -53.72
C SER A 37 19.71 -29.23 -52.53
N GLY A 38 18.61 -29.77 -52.01
CA GLY A 38 18.63 -30.89 -51.08
C GLY A 38 19.27 -32.13 -51.72
N ARG A 39 20.28 -32.63 -51.01
CA ARG A 39 20.69 -34.03 -50.98
C ARG A 39 20.97 -34.33 -49.52
N ASP A 40 20.58 -35.51 -49.04
CA ASP A 40 21.11 -36.00 -47.78
C ASP A 40 22.63 -36.03 -47.88
N HIS A 41 23.31 -35.22 -47.06
CA HIS A 41 24.75 -35.10 -47.12
C HIS A 41 25.34 -36.39 -46.57
N VAL A 42 25.78 -37.27 -47.47
CA VAL A 42 26.48 -38.50 -47.11
C VAL A 42 27.72 -38.11 -46.32
N VAL A 43 27.74 -38.53 -45.07
CA VAL A 43 28.77 -38.15 -44.10
C VAL A 43 30.06 -38.89 -44.43
N GLU A 44 30.89 -38.31 -45.30
CA GLU A 44 32.24 -38.81 -45.51
C GLU A 44 33.07 -38.55 -44.23
N PRO A 45 33.79 -39.57 -43.71
CA PRO A 45 34.65 -39.42 -42.55
C PRO A 45 35.89 -38.60 -42.90
N PHE A 46 36.27 -37.69 -42.01
CA PHE A 46 37.42 -36.80 -42.23
C PHE A 46 38.74 -37.58 -42.24
N ASP A 47 39.65 -37.33 -43.19
CA ASP A 47 40.91 -38.08 -43.32
C ASP A 47 41.80 -37.92 -42.06
N SER A 48 41.85 -38.96 -41.23
CA SER A 48 42.56 -39.00 -39.96
C SER A 48 43.97 -39.62 -40.06
N GLU A 49 44.38 -40.05 -41.26
CA GLU A 49 45.66 -40.72 -41.50
C GLU A 49 46.65 -39.81 -42.26
N LYS A 50 46.18 -38.94 -43.16
CA LYS A 50 47.04 -37.96 -43.87
C LYS A 50 47.35 -36.71 -43.03
N LEU A 51 47.92 -36.93 -41.85
CA LEU A 51 48.34 -35.86 -40.93
C LEU A 51 49.81 -35.48 -41.15
N PRO A 52 50.19 -34.18 -41.05
CA PRO A 52 51.59 -33.78 -41.03
C PRO A 52 52.35 -34.46 -39.89
N VAL A 53 53.56 -34.95 -40.14
CA VAL A 53 54.37 -35.77 -39.21
C VAL A 53 54.51 -35.15 -37.81
N THR A 54 54.55 -33.81 -37.73
CA THR A 54 54.63 -33.04 -36.47
C THR A 54 53.36 -33.05 -35.61
N LEU A 55 52.20 -33.43 -36.16
CA LEU A 55 50.89 -33.38 -35.49
C LEU A 55 50.29 -34.76 -35.19
N VAL A 56 50.83 -35.84 -35.80
CA VAL A 56 50.23 -37.18 -35.77
C VAL A 56 50.05 -37.71 -34.34
N SER A 57 51.08 -37.61 -33.50
CA SER A 57 51.10 -38.22 -32.16
C SER A 57 50.06 -37.65 -31.19
N GLU A 58 49.79 -36.34 -31.27
CA GLU A 58 48.82 -35.71 -30.36
C GLU A 58 47.39 -35.74 -30.88
N ILE A 59 47.19 -35.61 -32.19
CA ILE A 59 45.87 -35.23 -32.75
C ILE A 59 45.11 -36.42 -33.35
N GLN A 60 45.83 -37.41 -33.90
CA GLN A 60 45.23 -38.53 -34.62
C GLN A 60 44.17 -39.29 -33.82
N LYS A 61 44.41 -39.48 -32.51
CA LYS A 61 43.49 -40.17 -31.59
C LYS A 61 42.10 -39.51 -31.54
N PHE A 62 42.03 -38.18 -31.56
CA PHE A 62 40.76 -37.45 -31.48
C PHE A 62 40.00 -37.51 -32.79
N LEU A 63 40.68 -37.42 -33.94
CA LEU A 63 40.05 -37.54 -35.26
C LEU A 63 39.56 -38.97 -35.54
N ARG A 64 40.33 -39.99 -35.14
CA ARG A 64 39.88 -41.39 -35.20
C ARG A 64 38.64 -41.64 -34.34
N VAL A 65 38.59 -41.10 -33.12
CA VAL A 65 37.41 -41.21 -32.24
C VAL A 65 36.23 -40.42 -32.80
N ALA A 66 36.44 -39.21 -33.32
CA ALA A 66 35.38 -38.42 -33.95
C ALA A 66 34.69 -39.20 -35.08
N ASN A 67 35.47 -39.79 -36.00
CA ASN A 67 34.93 -40.58 -37.11
C ASN A 67 34.23 -41.88 -36.65
N GLN A 68 34.58 -42.43 -35.48
CA GLN A 68 33.90 -43.61 -34.93
C GLN A 68 32.52 -43.28 -34.35
N ILE A 69 32.38 -42.13 -33.69
CA ILE A 69 31.13 -41.75 -32.99
C ILE A 69 30.22 -40.84 -33.84
N GLU A 70 30.67 -40.36 -35.00
CA GLU A 70 29.95 -39.38 -35.83
C GLU A 70 28.52 -39.81 -36.24
N LEU A 71 28.30 -41.11 -36.44
CA LEU A 71 26.97 -41.65 -36.78
C LEU A 71 26.02 -41.71 -35.57
N GLU A 72 26.54 -41.91 -34.36
CA GLU A 72 25.76 -42.10 -33.12
C GLU A 72 25.52 -40.77 -32.38
N GLU A 73 26.58 -39.97 -32.25
CA GLU A 73 26.69 -38.77 -31.43
C GLU A 73 27.43 -37.65 -32.20
N PRO A 74 26.82 -37.10 -33.27
CA PRO A 74 27.47 -36.20 -34.22
C PRO A 74 27.97 -34.89 -33.57
N ARG A 75 27.31 -34.39 -32.52
CA ARG A 75 27.77 -33.21 -31.77
C ARG A 75 29.05 -33.50 -30.98
N VAL A 76 29.21 -34.72 -30.45
CA VAL A 76 30.43 -35.10 -29.73
C VAL A 76 31.59 -35.32 -30.71
N ALA A 77 31.33 -35.87 -31.90
CA ALA A 77 32.32 -35.94 -32.97
C ALA A 77 32.84 -34.55 -33.39
N TYR A 78 31.94 -33.57 -33.54
CA TYR A 78 32.31 -32.17 -33.79
C TYR A 78 33.23 -31.61 -32.69
N LEU A 79 32.89 -31.80 -31.41
CA LEU A 79 33.71 -31.33 -30.29
C LEU A 79 35.11 -31.99 -30.26
N CYS A 80 35.21 -33.27 -30.62
CA CYS A 80 36.50 -33.95 -30.79
C CYS A 80 37.34 -33.35 -31.95
N ARG A 81 36.72 -32.97 -33.07
CA ARG A 81 37.37 -32.28 -34.19
C ARG A 81 37.78 -30.86 -33.84
N PHE A 82 36.96 -30.14 -33.08
CA PHE A 82 37.26 -28.80 -32.61
C PHE A 82 38.47 -28.81 -31.67
N HIS A 83 38.50 -29.73 -30.70
CA HIS A 83 39.67 -29.92 -29.83
C HIS A 83 40.92 -30.31 -30.63
N ALA A 84 40.79 -31.18 -31.63
CA ALA A 84 41.88 -31.50 -32.55
C ALA A 84 42.41 -30.25 -33.30
N PHE A 85 41.53 -29.34 -33.72
CA PHE A 85 41.90 -28.07 -34.33
C PHE A 85 42.61 -27.12 -33.36
N GLU A 86 42.12 -26.98 -32.12
CA GLU A 86 42.78 -26.16 -31.08
C GLU A 86 44.20 -26.66 -30.78
N VAL A 87 44.37 -27.98 -30.60
CA VAL A 87 45.68 -28.58 -30.37
C VAL A 87 46.62 -28.34 -31.56
N ALA A 88 46.12 -28.48 -32.80
CA ALA A 88 46.89 -28.12 -33.99
C ALA A 88 47.25 -26.63 -34.02
N HIS A 89 46.32 -25.76 -33.63
CA HIS A 89 46.52 -24.31 -33.61
C HIS A 89 47.63 -23.93 -32.63
N ASN A 90 47.57 -24.43 -31.39
CA ASN A 90 48.54 -24.14 -30.34
C ASN A 90 49.95 -24.69 -30.65
N LEU A 91 50.07 -25.82 -31.33
CA LEU A 91 51.37 -26.40 -31.71
C LEU A 91 52.11 -25.64 -32.84
N ASP A 92 51.41 -24.88 -33.69
CA ASP A 92 52.00 -24.09 -34.79
C ASP A 92 51.13 -22.86 -35.07
N ARG A 93 51.12 -21.90 -34.15
CA ARG A 93 50.21 -20.74 -34.19
C ARG A 93 50.31 -19.95 -35.51
N ASN A 94 51.51 -19.86 -36.06
CA ASN A 94 51.81 -19.14 -37.30
C ASN A 94 51.56 -20.00 -38.58
N SER A 95 51.21 -21.29 -38.43
CA SER A 95 50.97 -22.24 -39.53
C SER A 95 52.11 -22.29 -40.54
N SER A 96 53.34 -22.34 -40.01
CA SER A 96 54.61 -22.23 -40.73
C SER A 96 54.84 -23.35 -41.76
N GLY A 97 54.34 -24.56 -41.50
CA GLY A 97 54.42 -25.67 -42.44
C GLY A 97 53.28 -25.67 -43.47
N ARG A 98 53.60 -25.74 -44.77
CA ARG A 98 52.59 -25.81 -45.86
C ARG A 98 51.54 -26.91 -45.64
N GLY A 99 51.96 -28.11 -45.20
CA GLY A 99 51.06 -29.21 -44.89
C GLY A 99 50.19 -28.96 -43.64
N VAL A 100 50.72 -28.30 -42.61
CA VAL A 100 49.97 -27.91 -41.40
C VAL A 100 48.90 -26.88 -41.76
N ARG A 101 49.23 -25.90 -42.59
CA ARG A 101 48.27 -24.90 -43.09
C ARG A 101 47.16 -25.55 -43.90
N GLN A 102 47.49 -26.43 -44.84
CA GLN A 102 46.49 -27.16 -45.65
C GLN A 102 45.56 -28.02 -44.77
N PHE A 103 46.11 -28.75 -43.80
CA PHE A 103 45.35 -29.52 -42.81
C PHE A 103 44.41 -28.63 -41.99
N LYS A 104 44.90 -27.53 -41.42
CA LYS A 104 44.09 -26.59 -40.62
C LYS A 104 42.95 -25.99 -41.43
N THR A 105 43.21 -25.55 -42.66
CA THR A 105 42.17 -24.99 -43.53
C THR A 105 41.11 -26.06 -43.87
N SER A 106 41.52 -27.29 -44.16
CA SER A 106 40.58 -28.38 -44.46
C SER A 106 39.73 -28.79 -43.23
N LEU A 107 40.34 -28.86 -42.04
CA LEU A 107 39.62 -29.19 -40.81
C LEU A 107 38.67 -28.06 -40.39
N LEU A 108 39.08 -26.80 -40.54
CA LEU A 108 38.22 -25.64 -40.27
C LEU A 108 37.00 -25.61 -41.20
N GLN A 109 37.19 -25.83 -42.51
CA GLN A 109 36.08 -25.92 -43.47
C GLN A 109 35.08 -27.03 -43.10
N ARG A 110 35.55 -28.18 -42.57
CA ARG A 110 34.64 -29.23 -42.08
C ARG A 110 33.93 -28.82 -40.80
N LEU A 111 34.60 -28.12 -39.88
CA LEU A 111 33.96 -27.60 -38.66
C LEU A 111 32.84 -26.59 -39.00
N GLU A 112 33.10 -25.63 -39.90
CA GLU A 112 32.11 -24.65 -40.36
C GLU A 112 30.87 -25.32 -40.99
N GLN A 113 31.05 -26.44 -41.70
CA GLN A 113 29.94 -27.24 -42.26
C GLN A 113 29.19 -28.06 -41.19
N ASP A 114 29.92 -28.66 -40.25
CA ASP A 114 29.35 -29.51 -39.20
C ASP A 114 28.63 -28.68 -38.11
N GLU A 115 28.96 -27.41 -37.91
CA GLU A 115 28.46 -26.62 -36.76
C GLU A 115 26.93 -26.48 -36.73
N GLU A 116 26.31 -25.87 -37.74
CA GLU A 116 24.85 -25.70 -37.77
C GLU A 116 24.10 -27.04 -37.77
N ILE A 117 24.65 -28.06 -38.45
CA ILE A 117 24.01 -29.37 -38.61
C ILE A 117 24.04 -30.14 -37.28
N THR A 118 25.17 -30.10 -36.56
CA THR A 118 25.33 -30.83 -35.29
C THR A 118 24.60 -30.17 -34.13
N ILE A 119 24.50 -28.84 -34.10
CA ILE A 119 23.70 -28.13 -33.08
C ILE A 119 22.21 -28.54 -33.13
N ARG A 120 21.65 -28.74 -34.34
CA ARG A 120 20.25 -29.17 -34.51
C ARG A 120 20.02 -30.65 -34.13
N LYS A 121 21.08 -31.48 -34.14
CA LYS A 121 21.02 -32.92 -33.81
C LYS A 121 21.41 -33.24 -32.35
N ARG A 122 21.80 -32.24 -31.57
CA ARG A 122 22.15 -32.36 -30.15
C ARG A 122 20.94 -32.76 -29.30
N LYS A 123 21.15 -33.68 -28.36
CA LYS A 123 20.11 -34.23 -27.47
C LYS A 123 20.06 -33.52 -26.11
N GLU A 124 21.16 -32.90 -25.65
CA GLU A 124 21.19 -32.06 -24.42
C GLU A 124 20.95 -30.56 -24.65
N LYS A 125 20.76 -29.82 -23.54
CA LYS A 125 20.75 -28.33 -23.57
C LYS A 125 22.15 -27.67 -23.70
N SER A 126 23.25 -28.39 -23.46
CA SER A 126 24.60 -27.83 -23.64
C SER A 126 25.64 -28.89 -24.00
N ASP A 127 26.68 -28.47 -24.70
CA ASP A 127 27.73 -29.34 -25.24
C ASP A 127 28.52 -30.08 -24.15
N ILE A 128 28.77 -29.42 -23.01
CA ILE A 128 29.40 -30.04 -21.82
C ILE A 128 28.53 -31.17 -21.27
N ARG A 129 27.19 -31.00 -21.24
CA ARG A 129 26.27 -32.04 -20.75
C ARG A 129 26.20 -33.22 -21.71
N GLU A 130 26.17 -32.95 -23.01
CA GLU A 130 26.17 -33.99 -24.05
C GLU A 130 27.44 -34.83 -23.97
N LEU A 131 28.61 -34.17 -23.88
CA LEU A 131 29.89 -34.85 -23.79
C LEU A 131 30.06 -35.59 -22.44
N ARG A 132 29.50 -35.06 -21.33
CA ARG A 132 29.39 -35.79 -20.05
C ARG A 132 28.47 -37.01 -20.15
N ARG A 133 27.35 -36.96 -20.88
CA ARG A 133 26.43 -38.10 -21.08
C ARG A 133 27.14 -39.24 -21.79
N VAL A 134 27.66 -38.96 -22.99
CA VAL A 134 28.31 -39.97 -23.83
C VAL A 134 29.55 -40.55 -23.15
N TYR A 135 30.33 -39.72 -22.43
CA TYR A 135 31.44 -40.22 -21.63
C TYR A 135 31.02 -41.21 -20.51
N ARG A 136 29.88 -40.96 -19.83
CA ARG A 136 29.35 -41.91 -18.83
C ARG A 136 28.88 -43.20 -19.48
N GLU A 137 28.14 -43.14 -20.57
CA GLU A 137 27.65 -44.32 -21.30
C GLU A 137 28.80 -45.26 -21.68
N TYR A 138 29.88 -44.73 -22.27
CA TYR A 138 31.07 -45.51 -22.59
C TYR A 138 31.85 -45.97 -21.34
N LYS A 139 31.89 -45.19 -20.25
CA LYS A 139 32.53 -45.60 -18.98
C LYS A 139 31.77 -46.75 -18.30
N ASP A 140 30.44 -46.66 -18.23
CA ASP A 140 29.58 -47.66 -17.60
C ASP A 140 29.56 -48.94 -18.45
N PHE A 141 29.64 -48.83 -19.78
CA PHE A 141 29.89 -49.97 -20.67
C PHE A 141 31.22 -50.69 -20.35
N ILE A 142 32.31 -49.95 -20.12
CA ILE A 142 33.61 -50.53 -19.73
C ILE A 142 33.50 -51.22 -18.36
N ILE A 143 32.87 -50.59 -17.37
CA ILE A 143 32.71 -51.16 -16.01
C ILE A 143 31.93 -52.48 -16.09
N LYS A 144 30.79 -52.49 -16.81
CA LYS A 144 29.89 -53.64 -16.91
C LYS A 144 30.52 -54.87 -17.57
N HIS A 145 31.49 -54.69 -18.46
CA HIS A 145 32.13 -55.79 -19.21
C HIS A 145 33.60 -56.03 -18.82
N SER A 146 34.10 -55.43 -17.73
CA SER A 146 35.53 -55.52 -17.35
C SER A 146 35.98 -56.90 -16.83
N GLY A 147 35.08 -57.88 -16.69
CA GLY A 147 35.38 -59.22 -16.19
C GLY A 147 35.05 -60.37 -17.15
N ASP A 148 34.60 -60.09 -18.38
CA ASP A 148 34.08 -61.11 -19.30
C ASP A 148 35.11 -61.47 -20.39
N SER A 149 35.53 -62.73 -20.47
CA SER A 149 36.70 -63.19 -21.24
C SER A 149 36.39 -63.64 -22.68
N ASN A 150 35.32 -63.12 -23.28
CA ASN A 150 34.94 -63.41 -24.66
C ASN A 150 35.76 -62.62 -25.69
N LEU A 151 36.42 -63.31 -26.62
CA LEU A 151 37.36 -62.72 -27.60
C LEU A 151 36.72 -61.61 -28.45
N GLN A 152 35.45 -61.75 -28.85
CA GLN A 152 34.70 -60.72 -29.60
C GLN A 152 34.38 -59.45 -28.79
N ASN A 153 34.27 -59.54 -27.46
CA ASN A 153 34.05 -58.39 -26.60
C ASN A 153 35.36 -57.60 -26.37
N SER A 154 36.53 -58.24 -26.51
CA SER A 154 37.85 -57.60 -26.35
C SER A 154 38.05 -56.42 -27.29
N GLU A 155 37.75 -56.56 -28.60
CA GLU A 155 37.89 -55.46 -29.55
C GLU A 155 36.95 -54.29 -29.27
N LYS A 156 35.69 -54.58 -28.90
CA LYS A 156 34.72 -53.54 -28.52
C LYS A 156 35.16 -52.82 -27.25
N MET A 157 35.73 -53.53 -26.29
CA MET A 157 36.30 -52.96 -25.06
C MET A 157 37.54 -52.10 -25.32
N ILE A 158 38.41 -52.49 -26.26
CA ILE A 158 39.56 -51.66 -26.69
C ILE A 158 39.06 -50.36 -27.35
N LYS A 159 38.07 -50.45 -28.24
CA LYS A 159 37.43 -49.28 -28.88
C LYS A 159 36.76 -48.37 -27.83
N ALA A 160 35.95 -48.93 -26.93
CA ALA A 160 35.30 -48.16 -25.86
C ALA A 160 36.31 -47.45 -24.93
N ARG A 161 37.41 -48.13 -24.55
CA ARG A 161 38.49 -47.51 -23.76
C ARG A 161 39.20 -46.38 -24.52
N ALA A 162 39.42 -46.53 -25.82
CA ALA A 162 40.00 -45.47 -26.66
C ALA A 162 39.08 -44.24 -26.77
N ILE A 163 37.78 -44.47 -27.00
CA ILE A 163 36.75 -43.42 -27.04
C ILE A 163 36.67 -42.70 -25.69
N ALA A 164 36.51 -43.44 -24.58
CA ALA A 164 36.43 -42.86 -23.24
C ALA A 164 37.69 -42.06 -22.86
N SER A 165 38.88 -42.55 -23.23
CA SER A 165 40.15 -41.84 -22.99
C SER A 165 40.23 -40.50 -23.76
N ALA A 166 39.84 -40.51 -25.04
CA ALA A 166 39.79 -39.29 -25.84
C ALA A 166 38.73 -38.30 -25.31
N LEU A 167 37.52 -38.78 -25.03
CA LEU A 167 36.44 -37.96 -24.48
C LEU A 167 36.79 -37.37 -23.11
N SER A 168 37.50 -38.10 -22.24
CA SER A 168 37.96 -37.55 -20.96
C SER A 168 38.94 -36.39 -21.13
N LYS A 169 39.84 -36.45 -22.13
CA LYS A 169 40.78 -35.34 -22.40
C LYS A 169 40.06 -34.13 -23.00
N VAL A 170 39.13 -34.33 -23.94
CA VAL A 170 38.27 -33.26 -24.49
C VAL A 170 37.36 -32.64 -23.41
N LEU A 171 36.77 -33.47 -22.54
CA LEU A 171 35.92 -32.99 -21.45
C LEU A 171 36.72 -32.06 -20.52
N ASN A 172 37.90 -32.51 -20.09
CA ASN A 172 38.76 -31.75 -19.20
C ASN A 172 39.19 -30.41 -19.80
N THR A 173 39.49 -30.34 -21.10
CA THR A 173 39.87 -29.08 -21.75
C THR A 173 38.70 -28.13 -21.91
N VAL A 174 37.51 -28.62 -22.27
CA VAL A 174 36.30 -27.77 -22.33
C VAL A 174 35.90 -27.27 -20.92
N THR A 175 36.06 -28.07 -19.87
CA THR A 175 35.82 -27.62 -18.49
C THR A 175 36.90 -26.69 -17.93
N THR A 176 38.16 -26.77 -18.37
CA THR A 176 39.20 -25.80 -17.97
C THR A 176 39.15 -24.50 -18.76
N ALA A 177 38.77 -24.53 -20.04
CA ALA A 177 38.56 -23.34 -20.86
C ALA A 177 37.38 -22.47 -20.34
N ALA A 178 36.36 -23.10 -19.74
CA ALA A 178 35.31 -22.39 -19.02
C ALA A 178 35.80 -21.75 -17.70
N GLY A 179 36.88 -22.27 -17.10
CA GLY A 179 37.41 -21.81 -15.80
C GLY A 179 36.63 -22.37 -14.60
N PRO A 180 37.29 -22.54 -13.42
CA PRO A 180 36.63 -23.07 -12.22
C PRO A 180 35.47 -22.20 -11.73
N GLN A 181 35.54 -20.89 -11.96
CA GLN A 181 34.49 -19.93 -11.60
C GLN A 181 33.23 -20.15 -12.44
N VAL A 182 33.31 -20.37 -13.76
CA VAL A 182 32.12 -20.65 -14.59
C VAL A 182 31.59 -22.07 -14.35
N LEU A 183 32.32 -22.97 -13.69
CA LEU A 183 31.76 -24.25 -13.21
C LEU A 183 31.08 -24.12 -11.84
N ALA A 184 31.65 -23.37 -10.90
CA ALA A 184 30.95 -22.99 -9.68
C ALA A 184 29.68 -22.17 -10.00
N GLU A 185 29.75 -21.27 -10.98
CA GLU A 185 28.60 -20.52 -11.48
C GLU A 185 27.68 -21.39 -12.33
N SER A 186 28.10 -22.22 -13.28
CA SER A 186 27.14 -23.01 -14.09
C SER A 186 26.51 -24.19 -13.34
N GLU A 187 27.18 -24.77 -12.35
CA GLU A 187 26.57 -25.77 -11.46
C GLU A 187 25.70 -25.10 -10.38
N SER A 188 26.02 -23.88 -9.90
CA SER A 188 25.10 -23.13 -9.03
C SER A 188 23.94 -22.44 -9.77
N ILE A 189 24.11 -21.95 -10.99
CA ILE A 189 23.08 -21.34 -11.85
C ILE A 189 22.09 -22.41 -12.34
N HIS A 190 22.53 -23.66 -12.52
CA HIS A 190 21.64 -24.76 -12.90
C HIS A 190 21.20 -25.68 -11.76
N ALA A 191 21.68 -25.48 -10.53
CA ALA A 191 20.98 -25.90 -9.31
C ALA A 191 20.02 -24.81 -8.78
N LYS A 192 20.17 -23.54 -9.19
CA LYS A 192 19.27 -22.42 -8.85
C LYS A 192 17.97 -22.24 -9.68
N PRO A 193 17.61 -22.98 -10.75
CA PRO A 193 16.35 -22.73 -11.45
C PRO A 193 15.13 -23.34 -10.71
N GLU A 194 15.35 -24.16 -9.68
CA GLU A 194 14.31 -24.65 -8.77
C GLU A 194 14.38 -24.00 -7.37
N LEU A 195 15.50 -23.34 -7.01
CA LEU A 195 15.74 -22.77 -5.68
C LEU A 195 15.08 -21.39 -5.47
N TYR A 196 14.48 -20.83 -6.52
CA TYR A 196 13.61 -19.67 -6.46
C TYR A 196 12.28 -20.01 -7.13
N VAL A 197 11.28 -20.42 -6.34
CA VAL A 197 9.89 -20.15 -6.70
C VAL A 197 9.75 -18.62 -6.69
N PRO A 198 9.51 -17.95 -7.84
CA PRO A 198 9.91 -16.53 -8.03
C PRO A 198 9.19 -15.47 -7.18
N TYR A 199 8.33 -15.89 -6.24
CA TYR A 199 7.50 -15.03 -5.39
C TYR A 199 7.43 -15.48 -3.91
N ASN A 200 8.06 -16.60 -3.54
CA ASN A 200 8.04 -17.13 -2.18
C ASN A 200 9.25 -16.63 -1.37
N ILE A 201 9.00 -16.16 -0.16
CA ILE A 201 9.98 -15.59 0.78
C ILE A 201 10.57 -16.68 1.68
N LEU A 202 9.82 -17.75 1.96
CA LEU A 202 10.25 -18.83 2.84
C LEU A 202 10.91 -19.96 2.03
N PRO A 203 12.22 -20.22 2.22
CA PRO A 203 12.91 -21.31 1.56
C PRO A 203 12.62 -22.63 2.31
N LEU A 204 11.50 -23.26 1.98
CA LEU A 204 11.02 -24.47 2.67
C LEU A 204 11.84 -25.75 2.33
N ASP A 205 12.73 -25.66 1.35
CA ASP A 205 13.62 -26.73 0.88
C ASP A 205 14.78 -27.02 1.85
N GLU A 206 15.43 -28.17 1.70
CA GLU A 206 16.47 -28.65 2.64
C GLU A 206 17.69 -27.70 2.74
N GLY A 207 18.04 -27.01 1.65
CA GLY A 207 19.10 -25.99 1.64
C GLY A 207 18.69 -24.64 2.23
N GLY A 208 17.38 -24.41 2.46
CA GLY A 208 16.83 -23.14 2.95
C GLY A 208 16.83 -22.99 4.48
N ALA A 209 16.93 -24.10 5.20
CA ALA A 209 16.76 -24.17 6.65
C ALA A 209 17.80 -23.35 7.46
N SER A 210 18.89 -22.89 6.83
CA SER A 210 19.95 -22.08 7.46
C SER A 210 19.66 -20.57 7.50
N GLN A 211 18.73 -20.05 6.69
CA GLN A 211 18.40 -18.61 6.68
C GLN A 211 17.72 -18.16 8.00
N ALA A 212 18.01 -16.97 8.50
CA ALA A 212 17.46 -16.42 9.75
C ALA A 212 15.93 -16.37 9.77
N ILE A 213 15.27 -16.16 8.63
CA ILE A 213 13.80 -16.23 8.57
C ILE A 213 13.29 -17.62 8.99
N MET A 214 14.00 -18.68 8.60
CA MET A 214 13.73 -20.05 9.04
C MET A 214 14.27 -20.33 10.46
N GLN A 215 15.13 -19.47 11.02
CA GLN A 215 15.59 -19.58 12.41
C GLN A 215 14.56 -19.10 13.44
N LEU A 216 13.61 -18.23 13.05
CA LEU A 216 12.58 -17.68 13.93
C LEU A 216 11.73 -18.81 14.57
N PRO A 217 11.56 -18.83 15.91
CA PRO A 217 10.95 -19.97 16.59
C PRO A 217 9.47 -20.15 16.25
N GLU A 218 8.74 -19.08 15.90
CA GLU A 218 7.34 -19.15 15.51
C GLU A 218 7.16 -19.70 14.09
N ILE A 219 8.10 -19.44 13.18
CA ILE A 219 8.13 -20.05 11.84
C ILE A 219 8.50 -21.53 11.97
N LYS A 220 9.50 -21.88 12.79
CA LYS A 220 9.79 -23.29 13.13
C LYS A 220 8.58 -24.01 13.73
N ALA A 221 7.85 -23.39 14.65
CA ALA A 221 6.65 -23.96 15.25
C ALA A 221 5.51 -24.16 14.23
N ALA A 222 5.30 -23.20 13.32
CA ALA A 222 4.30 -23.32 12.25
C ALA A 222 4.68 -24.42 11.25
N VAL A 223 5.92 -24.43 10.73
CA VAL A 223 6.41 -25.47 9.80
C VAL A 223 6.36 -26.86 10.45
N ALA A 224 6.73 -26.99 11.73
CA ALA A 224 6.61 -28.24 12.46
C ALA A 224 5.17 -28.72 12.62
N ALA A 225 4.19 -27.81 12.69
CA ALA A 225 2.76 -28.18 12.71
C ALA A 225 2.28 -28.73 11.36
N PHE A 226 2.72 -28.15 10.23
CA PHE A 226 2.39 -28.66 8.88
C PHE A 226 3.04 -30.01 8.55
N ARG A 227 4.20 -30.34 9.15
CA ARG A 227 4.84 -31.65 8.99
C ARG A 227 4.20 -32.76 9.84
N LYS A 228 3.15 -32.47 10.63
CA LYS A 228 2.37 -33.49 11.37
C LYS A 228 1.36 -34.19 10.46
N VAL A 229 1.83 -35.14 9.64
CA VAL A 229 0.99 -35.93 8.69
C VAL A 229 0.50 -37.26 9.30
N ARG A 230 0.87 -37.56 10.56
CA ARG A 230 0.47 -38.81 11.26
C ARG A 230 -1.05 -38.86 11.45
N GLY A 231 -1.65 -40.01 11.19
CA GLY A 231 -3.10 -40.25 11.33
C GLY A 231 -3.94 -40.02 10.06
N LEU A 232 -3.37 -39.44 8.99
CA LEU A 232 -4.09 -39.20 7.74
C LEU A 232 -4.19 -40.48 6.87
N PRO A 233 -5.26 -40.63 6.07
CA PRO A 233 -5.38 -41.73 5.11
C PRO A 233 -4.47 -41.53 3.88
N PHE A 234 -4.21 -42.63 3.15
CA PHE A 234 -3.40 -42.69 1.91
C PHE A 234 -1.91 -42.33 2.04
N VAL A 235 -1.40 -42.17 3.27
CA VAL A 235 0.00 -41.76 3.52
C VAL A 235 1.03 -42.73 2.94
N GLU A 236 0.77 -44.03 2.89
CA GLU A 236 1.73 -45.03 2.38
C GLU A 236 1.92 -44.98 0.85
N ASP A 237 0.85 -44.84 0.09
CA ASP A 237 0.91 -44.64 -1.37
C ASP A 237 1.50 -43.27 -1.74
N PHE A 238 1.22 -42.26 -0.92
CA PHE A 238 1.72 -40.91 -1.12
C PHE A 238 3.21 -40.76 -0.81
N ARG A 239 3.71 -41.47 0.22
CA ARG A 239 5.14 -41.54 0.61
C ARG A 239 6.04 -42.17 -0.47
N ARG A 240 5.47 -42.85 -1.47
CA ARG A 240 6.21 -43.35 -2.65
C ARG A 240 6.45 -42.26 -3.72
N ARG A 241 5.81 -41.09 -3.63
CA ARG A 241 5.84 -40.04 -4.66
C ARG A 241 6.52 -38.73 -4.23
N VAL A 242 6.63 -38.44 -2.94
CA VAL A 242 7.13 -37.14 -2.42
C VAL A 242 8.11 -37.35 -1.25
N VAL A 243 9.22 -36.60 -1.25
CA VAL A 243 10.35 -36.78 -0.32
C VAL A 243 10.11 -36.13 1.06
N CYS A 244 9.56 -34.91 1.09
CA CYS A 244 9.11 -34.24 2.31
C CYS A 244 7.59 -34.11 2.26
N LEU A 245 6.89 -34.50 3.33
CA LEU A 245 5.44 -34.56 3.37
C LEU A 245 4.87 -33.50 4.31
N ASP A 246 3.93 -32.70 3.81
CA ASP A 246 3.11 -31.80 4.64
C ASP A 246 1.59 -31.90 4.36
N LEU A 247 0.79 -31.17 5.15
CA LEU A 247 -0.68 -31.15 5.03
C LEU A 247 -1.19 -30.54 3.72
N PHE A 248 -0.45 -29.62 3.09
CA PHE A 248 -0.80 -28.97 1.83
C PHE A 248 -0.55 -29.90 0.64
N ASP A 249 0.57 -30.65 0.66
CA ASP A 249 0.84 -31.69 -0.34
C ASP A 249 -0.23 -32.80 -0.28
N TRP A 250 -0.71 -33.17 0.92
CA TRP A 250 -1.82 -34.11 1.09
C TRP A 250 -3.16 -33.55 0.57
N LEU A 251 -3.49 -32.28 0.86
CA LEU A 251 -4.68 -31.63 0.30
C LEU A 251 -4.61 -31.54 -1.24
N GLN A 252 -3.42 -31.28 -1.80
CA GLN A 252 -3.20 -31.31 -3.25
C GLN A 252 -3.49 -32.70 -3.83
N PHE A 253 -3.02 -33.77 -3.19
CA PHE A 253 -3.26 -35.14 -3.63
C PHE A 253 -4.75 -35.52 -3.62
N CYS A 254 -5.47 -35.15 -2.56
CA CYS A 254 -6.89 -35.48 -2.42
C CYS A 254 -7.78 -34.70 -3.40
N PHE A 255 -7.58 -33.38 -3.54
CA PHE A 255 -8.50 -32.48 -4.26
C PHE A 255 -7.97 -31.96 -5.61
N GLY A 256 -6.71 -32.23 -5.95
CA GLY A 256 -6.16 -31.92 -7.27
C GLY A 256 -5.86 -30.44 -7.53
N PHE A 257 -5.46 -29.67 -6.51
CA PHE A 257 -5.10 -28.25 -6.66
C PHE A 257 -3.81 -28.02 -7.47
N GLN A 258 -3.62 -26.82 -8.04
CA GLN A 258 -2.44 -26.43 -8.80
C GLN A 258 -1.19 -26.31 -7.92
N LYS A 259 -0.03 -26.80 -8.40
CA LYS A 259 1.24 -26.77 -7.64
C LYS A 259 1.66 -25.36 -7.19
N GLY A 260 1.51 -24.36 -8.06
CA GLY A 260 1.82 -22.96 -7.71
C GLY A 260 0.90 -22.40 -6.63
N ASN A 261 -0.41 -22.69 -6.71
CA ASN A 261 -1.37 -22.28 -5.68
C ASN A 261 -1.02 -22.90 -4.32
N VAL A 262 -0.72 -24.20 -4.30
CA VAL A 262 -0.33 -24.94 -3.10
C VAL A 262 0.93 -24.37 -2.46
N ALA A 263 1.99 -24.10 -3.25
CA ALA A 263 3.21 -23.49 -2.75
C ALA A 263 3.00 -22.09 -2.16
N ASN A 264 2.18 -21.26 -2.80
CA ASN A 264 1.90 -19.89 -2.37
C ASN A 264 1.03 -19.85 -1.10
N GLN A 265 -0.05 -20.65 -1.04
CA GLN A 265 -0.95 -20.69 0.11
C GLN A 265 -0.32 -21.36 1.34
N ARG A 266 0.58 -22.32 1.13
CA ARG A 266 1.41 -22.91 2.19
C ARG A 266 2.24 -21.84 2.90
N GLU A 267 3.01 -21.06 2.16
CA GLU A 267 3.80 -19.96 2.74
C GLU A 267 2.90 -18.92 3.41
N HIS A 268 1.85 -18.47 2.73
CA HIS A 268 0.92 -17.47 3.25
C HIS A 268 0.31 -17.89 4.60
N LEU A 269 -0.10 -19.16 4.76
CA LEU A 269 -0.63 -19.63 6.04
C LEU A 269 0.45 -19.80 7.11
N ILE A 270 1.67 -20.25 6.77
CA ILE A 270 2.81 -20.29 7.70
C ILE A 270 3.10 -18.90 8.26
N LEU A 271 3.21 -17.89 7.38
CA LEU A 271 3.43 -16.51 7.78
C LEU A 271 2.27 -15.97 8.62
N LEU A 272 1.02 -16.24 8.24
CA LEU A 272 -0.16 -15.79 8.99
C LEU A 272 -0.25 -16.41 10.40
N LEU A 273 0.12 -17.68 10.54
CA LEU A 273 0.22 -18.37 11.83
C LEU A 273 1.35 -17.81 12.68
N ALA A 274 2.57 -17.69 12.15
CA ALA A 274 3.72 -17.13 12.86
C ALA A 274 3.41 -15.71 13.36
N ASN A 275 2.90 -14.84 12.49
CA ASN A 275 2.47 -13.48 12.83
C ASN A 275 1.40 -13.44 13.94
N THR A 276 0.43 -14.35 13.91
CA THR A 276 -0.64 -14.40 14.92
C THR A 276 -0.13 -14.98 16.25
N HIS A 277 0.85 -15.89 16.20
CA HIS A 277 1.53 -16.45 17.36
C HIS A 277 2.39 -15.40 18.07
N ILE A 278 3.22 -14.64 17.35
CA ILE A 278 4.07 -13.57 17.91
C ILE A 278 3.23 -12.52 18.66
N ARG A 279 2.05 -12.16 18.12
CA ARG A 279 1.13 -11.20 18.77
C ARG A 279 0.47 -11.74 20.05
N LYS A 280 0.51 -13.05 20.33
CA LYS A 280 -0.08 -13.66 21.54
C LYS A 280 0.92 -14.18 22.56
N SER A 281 2.15 -14.49 22.17
CA SER A 281 3.15 -15.15 23.02
C SER A 281 3.54 -14.36 24.28
N HIS A 282 3.21 -13.05 24.39
CA HIS A 282 3.36 -12.28 25.64
C HIS A 282 2.49 -12.80 26.81
N LYS A 283 1.57 -13.76 26.59
CA LYS A 283 0.75 -14.37 27.64
C LYS A 283 1.00 -15.87 27.89
N GLU A 284 1.80 -16.55 27.06
CA GLU A 284 2.00 -18.01 27.16
C GLU A 284 3.49 -18.37 27.10
N THR A 285 3.98 -19.02 28.15
CA THR A 285 5.41 -19.17 28.49
C THR A 285 6.22 -20.15 27.62
N SER A 286 5.66 -20.70 26.53
CA SER A 286 6.33 -21.68 25.67
C SER A 286 6.30 -21.32 24.19
N VAL A 287 7.32 -20.59 23.73
CA VAL A 287 7.50 -20.18 22.31
C VAL A 287 7.73 -21.38 21.36
N SER A 288 8.03 -22.56 21.89
CA SER A 288 8.46 -23.75 21.14
C SER A 288 7.35 -24.64 20.58
N LYS A 289 6.07 -24.35 20.86
CA LYS A 289 4.91 -25.05 20.27
C LYS A 289 3.89 -24.02 19.78
N LEU A 290 3.26 -24.29 18.64
CA LEU A 290 2.17 -23.46 18.11
C LEU A 290 0.99 -23.45 19.09
N GLY A 291 0.78 -22.33 19.79
CA GLY A 291 -0.30 -22.16 20.75
C GLY A 291 -1.69 -22.21 20.10
N ASP A 292 -2.59 -23.01 20.68
CA ASP A 292 -3.96 -23.23 20.18
C ASP A 292 -4.73 -21.92 19.97
N GLY A 293 -4.52 -20.93 20.84
CA GLY A 293 -5.17 -19.63 20.79
C GLY A 293 -4.87 -18.81 19.53
N ALA A 294 -3.74 -19.05 18.83
CA ALA A 294 -3.47 -18.40 17.55
C ALA A 294 -4.32 -19.00 16.42
N LEU A 295 -4.44 -20.34 16.40
CA LEU A 295 -5.20 -21.08 15.41
C LEU A 295 -6.72 -20.87 15.56
N ASP A 296 -7.22 -20.81 16.80
CA ASP A 296 -8.65 -20.55 17.08
C ASP A 296 -9.10 -19.16 16.64
N GLU A 297 -8.22 -18.16 16.67
CA GLU A 297 -8.52 -16.84 16.13
C GLU A 297 -8.60 -16.84 14.61
N LEU A 298 -7.70 -17.56 13.92
CA LEU A 298 -7.75 -17.70 12.48
C LEU A 298 -9.01 -18.45 12.04
N MET A 299 -9.34 -19.57 12.71
CA MET A 299 -10.61 -20.28 12.50
C MET A 299 -11.81 -19.31 12.61
N LYS A 300 -11.85 -18.51 13.69
CA LYS A 300 -12.93 -17.54 13.91
C LYS A 300 -12.95 -16.42 12.86
N LYS A 301 -11.81 -16.00 12.33
CA LYS A 301 -11.70 -14.96 11.29
C LYS A 301 -12.13 -15.47 9.92
N PHE A 302 -11.56 -16.58 9.44
CA PHE A 302 -11.88 -17.15 8.13
C PHE A 302 -13.33 -17.64 8.04
N PHE A 303 -13.79 -18.39 9.05
CA PHE A 303 -15.11 -19.04 8.98
C PHE A 303 -16.26 -18.23 9.57
N LYS A 304 -16.05 -16.96 9.93
CA LYS A 304 -17.15 -16.08 10.35
C LYS A 304 -18.23 -16.01 9.28
N ASN A 305 -17.86 -15.64 8.05
CA ASN A 305 -18.80 -15.49 6.94
C ASN A 305 -19.49 -16.82 6.61
N TYR A 306 -18.73 -17.92 6.54
CA TYR A 306 -19.30 -19.26 6.32
C TYR A 306 -20.29 -19.68 7.43
N THR A 307 -19.96 -19.46 8.70
CA THR A 307 -20.88 -19.81 9.81
C THR A 307 -22.11 -18.92 9.87
N ASP A 308 -21.99 -17.64 9.50
CA ASP A 308 -23.12 -16.72 9.41
C ASP A 308 -24.00 -17.02 8.18
N TRP A 309 -23.43 -17.43 7.04
CA TRP A 309 -24.13 -17.96 5.87
C TRP A 309 -24.89 -19.26 6.17
N CYS A 310 -24.25 -20.21 6.88
CA CYS A 310 -24.92 -21.44 7.32
C CYS A 310 -26.12 -21.14 8.25
N LYS A 311 -25.96 -20.23 9.23
CA LYS A 311 -27.08 -19.77 10.09
C LYS A 311 -28.17 -19.07 9.29
N PHE A 312 -27.81 -18.32 8.26
CA PHE A 312 -28.76 -17.61 7.41
C PHE A 312 -29.63 -18.58 6.59
N LEU A 313 -29.03 -19.62 6.00
CA LEU A 313 -29.74 -20.69 5.27
C LEU A 313 -30.28 -21.81 6.18
N GLY A 314 -30.23 -21.67 7.51
CA GLY A 314 -30.71 -22.69 8.46
C GLY A 314 -29.93 -24.02 8.45
N ARG A 315 -28.74 -24.06 7.84
CA ARG A 315 -27.91 -25.27 7.72
C ARG A 315 -26.91 -25.40 8.87
N LYS A 316 -26.54 -26.65 9.20
CA LYS A 316 -25.43 -26.93 10.13
C LYS A 316 -24.09 -26.70 9.43
N SER A 317 -23.08 -26.28 10.20
CA SER A 317 -21.70 -26.18 9.72
C SER A 317 -21.10 -27.58 9.54
N ASN A 318 -20.41 -27.83 8.43
CA ASN A 318 -19.70 -29.09 8.17
C ASN A 318 -18.29 -29.12 8.77
N ILE A 319 -17.81 -28.00 9.34
CA ILE A 319 -16.58 -27.97 10.15
C ILE A 319 -16.85 -28.74 11.45
N GLN A 320 -16.34 -29.97 11.52
CA GLN A 320 -16.37 -30.81 12.72
C GLN A 320 -14.94 -31.08 13.21
N LEU A 321 -14.75 -31.09 14.54
CA LEU A 321 -13.45 -31.23 15.20
C LEU A 321 -13.49 -32.39 16.21
N PRO A 322 -12.43 -33.23 16.30
CA PRO A 322 -12.35 -34.32 17.26
C PRO A 322 -12.12 -33.80 18.70
N TYR A 323 -12.37 -34.66 19.70
CA TYR A 323 -12.18 -34.36 21.12
C TYR A 323 -10.70 -34.26 21.53
N LEU A 324 -9.80 -34.96 20.82
CA LEU A 324 -8.35 -34.93 21.07
C LEU A 324 -7.75 -33.63 20.54
N LYS A 325 -7.10 -32.86 21.43
CA LYS A 325 -6.57 -31.52 21.11
C LYS A 325 -5.56 -31.53 19.95
N GLU A 326 -4.67 -32.51 19.89
CA GLU A 326 -3.63 -32.57 18.85
C GLU A 326 -4.22 -32.88 17.45
N GLU A 327 -5.22 -33.75 17.38
CA GLU A 327 -5.97 -34.04 16.14
C GLU A 327 -6.83 -32.83 15.75
N ALA A 328 -7.46 -32.16 16.72
CA ALA A 328 -8.23 -30.95 16.48
C ALA A 328 -7.35 -29.81 15.92
N GLN A 329 -6.08 -29.71 16.33
CA GLN A 329 -5.10 -28.78 15.75
C GLN A 329 -4.85 -29.10 14.26
N GLN A 330 -4.64 -30.38 13.92
CA GLN A 330 -4.45 -30.82 12.53
C GLN A 330 -5.69 -30.56 11.65
N TYR A 331 -6.89 -30.87 12.15
CA TYR A 331 -8.15 -30.64 11.42
C TYR A 331 -8.40 -29.16 11.16
N LYS A 332 -8.18 -28.28 12.14
CA LYS A 332 -8.28 -26.82 11.97
C LYS A 332 -7.34 -26.31 10.86
N LEU A 333 -6.09 -26.79 10.84
CA LEU A 333 -5.12 -26.44 9.78
C LEU A 333 -5.60 -26.93 8.40
N LEU A 334 -6.15 -28.14 8.31
CA LEU A 334 -6.69 -28.69 7.06
C LEU A 334 -7.90 -27.91 6.54
N TYR A 335 -8.85 -27.52 7.39
CA TYR A 335 -9.99 -26.68 6.95
C TYR A 335 -9.53 -25.30 6.47
N ILE A 336 -8.60 -24.63 7.18
CA ILE A 336 -8.07 -23.33 6.73
C ILE A 336 -7.27 -23.48 5.43
N GLY A 337 -6.42 -24.51 5.33
CA GLY A 337 -5.67 -24.82 4.11
C GLY A 337 -6.59 -25.06 2.92
N LEU A 338 -7.63 -25.89 3.09
CA LEU A 338 -8.65 -26.15 2.06
C LEU A 338 -9.35 -24.86 1.61
N TYR A 339 -9.77 -24.01 2.54
CA TYR A 339 -10.40 -22.73 2.21
C TYR A 339 -9.46 -21.80 1.43
N LEU A 340 -8.19 -21.72 1.83
CA LEU A 340 -7.17 -20.93 1.13
C LEU A 340 -6.85 -21.46 -0.27
N LEU A 341 -6.84 -22.78 -0.46
CA LEU A 341 -6.63 -23.40 -1.78
C LEU A 341 -7.82 -23.13 -2.72
N ILE A 342 -9.05 -23.31 -2.23
CA ILE A 342 -10.29 -22.94 -2.94
C ILE A 342 -10.25 -21.46 -3.35
N TRP A 343 -9.97 -20.56 -2.40
CA TRP A 343 -9.85 -19.12 -2.68
C TRP A 343 -8.72 -18.83 -3.68
N GLY A 344 -7.59 -19.53 -3.55
CA GLY A 344 -6.42 -19.42 -4.40
C GLY A 344 -6.71 -19.71 -5.88
N GLU A 345 -7.50 -20.74 -6.19
CA GLU A 345 -7.86 -21.09 -7.57
C GLU A 345 -9.17 -20.43 -8.08
N ALA A 346 -9.98 -19.84 -7.21
CA ALA A 346 -11.29 -19.28 -7.57
C ALA A 346 -11.30 -18.14 -8.62
N ALA A 347 -10.15 -17.52 -8.94
CA ALA A 347 -10.05 -16.42 -9.92
C ALA A 347 -11.14 -15.34 -9.73
N ASN A 348 -11.98 -15.07 -10.74
CA ASN A 348 -13.07 -14.08 -10.65
C ASN A 348 -14.21 -14.49 -9.68
N ILE A 349 -14.34 -15.76 -9.33
CA ILE A 349 -15.34 -16.25 -8.35
C ILE A 349 -15.01 -15.74 -6.93
N ARG A 350 -13.80 -15.21 -6.69
CA ARG A 350 -13.46 -14.51 -5.44
C ARG A 350 -14.37 -13.32 -5.12
N PHE A 351 -15.02 -12.73 -6.11
CA PHE A 351 -16.02 -11.67 -5.94
C PHE A 351 -17.43 -12.19 -5.60
N MET A 352 -17.60 -13.50 -5.47
CA MET A 352 -18.86 -14.18 -5.15
C MET A 352 -18.73 -14.95 -3.81
N PRO A 353 -18.71 -14.26 -2.66
CA PRO A 353 -18.38 -14.86 -1.36
C PRO A 353 -19.37 -15.94 -0.90
N GLU A 354 -20.66 -15.85 -1.25
CA GLU A 354 -21.63 -16.90 -0.93
C GLU A 354 -21.47 -18.13 -1.84
N CYS A 355 -21.05 -17.96 -3.10
CA CYS A 355 -20.61 -19.06 -3.95
C CYS A 355 -19.38 -19.80 -3.37
N LEU A 356 -18.40 -19.05 -2.83
CA LEU A 356 -17.27 -19.67 -2.11
C LEU A 356 -17.73 -20.42 -0.85
N CYS A 357 -18.71 -19.88 -0.11
CA CYS A 357 -19.28 -20.58 1.06
C CYS A 357 -19.96 -21.89 0.66
N TYR A 358 -20.67 -21.92 -0.48
CA TYR A 358 -21.26 -23.13 -1.05
C TYR A 358 -20.21 -24.19 -1.45
N ILE A 359 -19.18 -23.81 -2.20
CA ILE A 359 -18.07 -24.71 -2.60
C ILE A 359 -17.39 -25.27 -1.34
N PHE A 360 -17.04 -24.40 -0.38
CA PHE A 360 -16.42 -24.84 0.87
C PHE A 360 -17.36 -25.71 1.72
N HIS A 361 -18.68 -25.48 1.70
CA HIS A 361 -19.65 -26.32 2.44
C HIS A 361 -19.57 -27.79 2.01
N HIS A 362 -19.51 -28.04 0.70
CA HIS A 362 -19.41 -29.40 0.16
C HIS A 362 -18.00 -29.99 0.33
N MET A 363 -16.94 -29.27 0.01
CA MET A 363 -15.57 -29.79 0.14
C MET A 363 -15.16 -30.01 1.61
N ALA A 364 -15.69 -29.24 2.56
CA ALA A 364 -15.48 -29.48 3.99
C ALA A 364 -16.17 -30.76 4.47
N TYR A 365 -17.31 -31.14 3.87
CA TYR A 365 -17.97 -32.42 4.13
C TYR A 365 -17.16 -33.58 3.55
N GLU A 366 -16.64 -33.47 2.32
CA GLU A 366 -15.73 -34.46 1.73
C GLU A 366 -14.45 -34.64 2.56
N LEU A 367 -13.83 -33.54 2.99
CA LEU A 367 -12.66 -33.54 3.87
C LEU A 367 -12.96 -34.23 5.20
N HIS A 368 -14.11 -33.96 5.82
CA HIS A 368 -14.50 -34.64 7.06
C HIS A 368 -14.70 -36.15 6.85
N SER A 369 -15.39 -36.55 5.78
CA SER A 369 -15.61 -37.97 5.43
C SER A 369 -14.29 -38.71 5.17
N LEU A 370 -13.34 -38.07 4.48
CA LEU A 370 -11.97 -38.58 4.30
C LEU A 370 -11.28 -38.81 5.65
N LEU A 371 -11.32 -37.81 6.54
CA LEU A 371 -10.62 -37.82 7.83
C LEU A 371 -11.19 -38.85 8.82
N VAL A 372 -12.50 -39.12 8.77
CA VAL A 372 -13.16 -40.20 9.52
C VAL A 372 -12.90 -41.58 8.89
N GLY A 373 -12.36 -41.64 7.67
CA GLY A 373 -12.08 -42.88 6.97
C GLY A 373 -13.34 -43.56 6.44
N ALA A 374 -14.35 -42.78 6.04
CA ALA A 374 -15.60 -43.30 5.52
C ALA A 374 -15.37 -44.15 4.25
N VAL A 375 -16.02 -45.32 4.24
CA VAL A 375 -15.97 -46.30 3.15
C VAL A 375 -17.30 -46.26 2.41
N ASN A 376 -17.27 -46.32 1.08
CA ASN A 376 -18.50 -46.41 0.31
C ASN A 376 -19.17 -47.76 0.59
N MET A 377 -20.43 -47.75 1.03
CA MET A 377 -21.19 -48.96 1.38
C MET A 377 -21.42 -49.89 0.18
N GLU A 378 -21.39 -49.36 -1.05
CA GLU A 378 -21.65 -50.13 -2.27
C GLU A 378 -20.39 -50.78 -2.87
N THR A 379 -19.22 -50.13 -2.76
CA THR A 379 -17.98 -50.61 -3.40
C THR A 379 -16.92 -51.14 -2.41
N GLY A 380 -17.05 -50.86 -1.11
CA GLY A 380 -16.06 -51.26 -0.10
C GLY A 380 -14.73 -50.49 -0.16
N GLU A 381 -14.59 -49.54 -1.10
CA GLU A 381 -13.41 -48.68 -1.23
C GLU A 381 -13.53 -47.41 -0.38
N ARG A 382 -12.39 -46.85 0.04
CA ARG A 382 -12.36 -45.58 0.79
C ARG A 382 -12.77 -44.44 -0.13
N ILE A 383 -13.67 -43.58 0.35
CA ILE A 383 -14.20 -42.47 -0.45
C ILE A 383 -13.07 -41.48 -0.81
N MET A 384 -12.91 -41.20 -2.11
CA MET A 384 -12.15 -40.05 -2.61
C MET A 384 -13.10 -38.87 -2.87
N PRO A 385 -12.63 -37.61 -2.87
CA PRO A 385 -13.45 -36.46 -3.26
C PRO A 385 -14.02 -36.63 -4.68
N VAL A 386 -15.24 -36.15 -4.91
CA VAL A 386 -15.96 -36.32 -6.19
C VAL A 386 -15.18 -35.75 -7.38
N TYR A 387 -14.44 -34.67 -7.14
CA TYR A 387 -13.59 -34.01 -8.12
C TYR A 387 -12.07 -34.25 -7.88
N GLY A 388 -11.71 -35.24 -7.06
CA GLY A 388 -10.35 -35.53 -6.65
C GLY A 388 -9.55 -36.43 -7.60
N GLY A 389 -8.31 -36.75 -7.21
CA GLY A 389 -7.46 -37.77 -7.84
C GLY A 389 -6.74 -37.39 -9.15
N GLY A 390 -7.16 -36.33 -9.84
CA GLY A 390 -6.48 -35.79 -11.03
C GLY A 390 -5.56 -34.60 -10.72
N SER A 391 -4.60 -34.30 -11.59
CA SER A 391 -3.86 -33.04 -11.53
C SER A 391 -4.71 -31.88 -12.04
N GLU A 392 -4.81 -30.80 -11.27
CA GLU A 392 -5.60 -29.59 -11.61
C GLU A 392 -7.11 -29.86 -11.76
N SER A 393 -7.63 -30.89 -11.09
CA SER A 393 -9.03 -31.32 -11.22
C SER A 393 -10.03 -30.35 -10.59
N PHE A 394 -9.67 -29.66 -9.50
CA PHE A 394 -10.51 -28.60 -8.92
C PHE A 394 -10.72 -27.43 -9.89
N LEU A 395 -9.63 -26.92 -10.49
CA LEU A 395 -9.70 -25.85 -11.48
C LEU A 395 -10.56 -26.25 -12.69
N ASN A 396 -10.33 -27.43 -13.25
CA ASN A 396 -10.99 -27.90 -14.46
C ASN A 396 -12.47 -28.31 -14.26
N ASN A 397 -12.82 -28.88 -13.11
CA ASN A 397 -14.16 -29.46 -12.89
C ASN A 397 -15.08 -28.61 -12.00
N VAL A 398 -14.55 -27.61 -11.27
CA VAL A 398 -15.35 -26.73 -10.39
C VAL A 398 -15.25 -25.28 -10.86
N VAL A 399 -14.05 -24.71 -10.88
CA VAL A 399 -13.84 -23.29 -11.20
C VAL A 399 -14.18 -22.99 -12.65
N PHE A 400 -13.77 -23.82 -13.60
CA PHE A 400 -14.00 -23.61 -15.03
C PHE A 400 -15.50 -23.49 -15.39
N HIS A 401 -16.36 -24.37 -14.87
CA HIS A 401 -17.80 -24.33 -15.17
C HIS A 401 -18.49 -23.08 -14.62
N LEU A 402 -18.15 -22.66 -13.41
CA LEU A 402 -18.66 -21.42 -12.82
C LEU A 402 -18.11 -20.18 -13.54
N TYR A 403 -16.81 -20.17 -13.87
CA TYR A 403 -16.17 -19.09 -14.62
C TYR A 403 -16.75 -18.95 -16.02
N LYS A 404 -17.06 -20.05 -16.70
CA LYS A 404 -17.67 -20.05 -18.04
C LYS A 404 -18.98 -19.26 -18.06
N VAL A 405 -19.84 -19.45 -17.05
CA VAL A 405 -21.11 -18.70 -16.92
C VAL A 405 -20.84 -17.20 -16.78
N ILE A 406 -19.89 -16.82 -15.91
CA ILE A 406 -19.50 -15.42 -15.70
C ILE A 406 -18.93 -14.81 -16.99
N HIS A 407 -18.09 -15.55 -17.72
CA HIS A 407 -17.46 -15.10 -18.95
C HIS A 407 -18.48 -14.87 -20.07
N GLU A 408 -19.40 -15.83 -20.29
CA GLU A 408 -20.42 -15.72 -21.33
C GLU A 408 -21.44 -14.62 -21.03
N GLU A 409 -21.85 -14.43 -19.78
CA GLU A 409 -22.67 -13.28 -19.36
C GLU A 409 -21.93 -11.94 -19.51
N ALA A 410 -20.64 -11.88 -19.17
CA ALA A 410 -19.84 -10.67 -19.34
C ALA A 410 -19.66 -10.30 -20.83
N MET A 411 -19.56 -11.27 -21.74
CA MET A 411 -19.50 -11.02 -23.17
C MET A 411 -20.80 -10.43 -23.74
N LYS A 412 -21.96 -10.72 -23.12
CA LYS A 412 -23.24 -10.09 -23.50
C LYS A 412 -23.25 -8.57 -23.31
N ASN A 413 -22.39 -8.01 -22.46
CA ASN A 413 -22.32 -6.58 -22.14
C ASN A 413 -21.87 -5.69 -23.33
N ARG A 414 -21.22 -6.25 -24.38
CA ARG A 414 -20.72 -5.52 -25.57
C ARG A 414 -20.09 -4.14 -25.23
N ASN A 415 -19.11 -4.12 -24.33
CA ASN A 415 -18.43 -2.91 -23.82
C ASN A 415 -19.37 -1.82 -23.24
N GLY A 416 -20.48 -2.21 -22.59
CA GLY A 416 -21.41 -1.27 -21.94
C GLY A 416 -22.48 -0.69 -22.86
N THR A 417 -22.64 -1.22 -24.09
CA THR A 417 -23.62 -0.74 -25.06
C THR A 417 -25.00 -1.42 -24.95
N THR A 418 -25.10 -2.57 -24.28
CA THR A 418 -26.36 -3.29 -24.05
C THR A 418 -27.06 -2.86 -22.76
N ASP A 419 -28.40 -2.86 -22.76
CA ASP A 419 -29.21 -2.59 -21.56
C ASP A 419 -28.81 -3.54 -20.41
N HIS A 420 -28.62 -3.01 -19.20
CA HIS A 420 -28.27 -3.80 -18.01
C HIS A 420 -29.35 -4.81 -17.62
N SER A 421 -30.53 -4.78 -18.26
CA SER A 421 -31.58 -5.79 -18.11
C SER A 421 -31.29 -7.12 -18.83
N SER A 422 -30.37 -7.15 -19.80
CA SER A 422 -30.21 -8.30 -20.73
C SER A 422 -29.07 -9.28 -20.41
N TRP A 423 -28.33 -9.06 -19.32
CA TRP A 423 -27.17 -9.87 -18.91
C TRP A 423 -26.97 -9.81 -17.39
N ARG A 424 -26.46 -10.88 -16.77
CA ARG A 424 -26.21 -10.97 -15.31
C ARG A 424 -24.78 -10.52 -14.96
N ASN A 425 -24.62 -9.68 -13.93
CA ASN A 425 -23.29 -9.39 -13.37
C ASN A 425 -22.91 -10.43 -12.28
N TYR A 426 -21.72 -10.29 -11.68
CA TYR A 426 -21.27 -11.20 -10.62
C TYR A 426 -22.14 -11.10 -9.36
N ASP A 427 -22.71 -9.93 -9.02
CA ASP A 427 -23.64 -9.78 -7.91
C ASP A 427 -24.95 -10.54 -8.14
N ASP A 428 -25.53 -10.44 -9.35
CA ASP A 428 -26.75 -11.15 -9.76
C ASP A 428 -26.55 -12.68 -9.67
N LEU A 429 -25.38 -13.18 -10.09
CA LEU A 429 -25.02 -14.60 -9.98
C LEU A 429 -24.76 -15.03 -8.53
N ASN A 430 -24.20 -14.15 -7.71
CA ASN A 430 -23.91 -14.42 -6.31
C ASN A 430 -25.17 -14.40 -5.44
N GLU A 431 -26.18 -13.59 -5.79
CA GLU A 431 -27.47 -13.55 -5.10
C GLU A 431 -28.17 -14.93 -5.08
N PHE A 432 -27.96 -15.77 -6.11
CA PHE A 432 -28.49 -17.13 -6.15
C PHE A 432 -28.04 -17.99 -4.94
N PHE A 433 -26.82 -17.77 -4.43
CA PHE A 433 -26.27 -18.47 -3.26
C PHE A 433 -26.78 -17.92 -1.92
N TRP A 434 -27.69 -16.94 -1.94
CA TRP A 434 -28.49 -16.51 -0.79
C TRP A 434 -29.81 -17.27 -0.67
N SER A 435 -30.18 -18.13 -1.63
CA SER A 435 -31.35 -19.01 -1.52
C SER A 435 -30.96 -20.43 -1.11
N GLU A 436 -31.90 -21.15 -0.47
CA GLU A 436 -31.78 -22.61 -0.29
C GLU A 436 -31.77 -23.35 -1.65
N ASP A 437 -32.23 -22.71 -2.72
CA ASP A 437 -32.19 -23.25 -4.08
C ASP A 437 -30.76 -23.55 -4.58
N CYS A 438 -29.72 -22.94 -4.01
CA CYS A 438 -28.35 -23.23 -4.41
C CYS A 438 -27.94 -24.70 -4.19
N PHE A 439 -28.55 -25.38 -3.21
CA PHE A 439 -28.32 -26.82 -3.00
C PHE A 439 -28.96 -27.71 -4.08
N GLN A 440 -29.83 -27.18 -4.95
CA GLN A 440 -30.40 -27.91 -6.09
C GLN A 440 -29.38 -28.13 -7.23
N ILE A 441 -28.29 -27.35 -7.27
CA ILE A 441 -27.15 -27.57 -8.18
C ILE A 441 -26.52 -28.95 -7.92
N GLY A 442 -26.45 -29.38 -6.65
CA GLY A 442 -25.84 -30.64 -6.24
C GLY A 442 -24.30 -30.63 -6.24
N TRP A 443 -23.73 -31.69 -5.66
CA TRP A 443 -22.29 -31.96 -5.65
C TRP A 443 -22.09 -33.47 -5.91
N PRO A 444 -21.71 -33.89 -7.14
CA PRO A 444 -21.27 -33.07 -8.27
C PRO A 444 -22.35 -32.14 -8.83
N MET A 445 -21.92 -31.00 -9.38
CA MET A 445 -22.76 -29.99 -10.00
C MET A 445 -23.48 -30.53 -11.23
N ARG A 446 -24.80 -30.39 -11.26
CA ARG A 446 -25.65 -30.70 -12.40
C ARG A 446 -25.60 -29.56 -13.41
N LEU A 447 -24.82 -29.73 -14.47
CA LEU A 447 -24.65 -28.71 -15.53
C LEU A 447 -25.95 -28.40 -16.31
N GLU A 448 -26.95 -29.28 -16.22
CA GLU A 448 -28.30 -29.09 -16.77
C GLU A 448 -29.18 -28.13 -15.95
N HIS A 449 -28.72 -27.69 -14.77
CA HIS A 449 -29.48 -26.80 -13.89
C HIS A 449 -29.61 -25.38 -14.47
N ASP A 450 -30.79 -24.75 -14.29
CA ASP A 450 -31.14 -23.40 -14.78
C ASP A 450 -30.11 -22.29 -14.45
N PHE A 451 -29.27 -22.50 -13.43
CA PHE A 451 -28.14 -21.63 -13.10
C PHE A 451 -27.11 -21.50 -14.24
N PHE A 452 -26.74 -22.64 -14.85
CA PHE A 452 -25.79 -22.74 -15.96
C PHE A 452 -26.41 -22.44 -17.33
N CYS A 453 -27.75 -22.40 -17.42
CA CYS A 453 -28.43 -22.01 -18.64
C CYS A 453 -28.12 -20.54 -18.99
N ILE A 454 -27.76 -20.30 -20.25
CA ILE A 454 -27.51 -18.98 -20.82
C ILE A 454 -28.31 -18.87 -22.11
N ASP A 455 -29.25 -17.93 -22.15
CA ASP A 455 -30.11 -17.71 -23.33
C ASP A 455 -29.24 -17.39 -24.56
N PRO A 456 -29.27 -18.20 -25.63
CA PRO A 456 -28.50 -17.95 -26.84
C PRO A 456 -29.02 -16.68 -27.52
N SER A 457 -28.14 -15.72 -27.75
CA SER A 457 -28.46 -14.40 -28.30
C SER A 457 -29.33 -14.48 -29.56
N SER A 458 -30.31 -13.57 -29.65
CA SER A 458 -31.36 -13.48 -30.67
C SER A 458 -30.90 -13.07 -32.09
N ASP A 459 -29.68 -13.45 -32.48
CA ASP A 459 -29.03 -13.11 -33.75
C ASP A 459 -29.15 -14.22 -34.84
N SER A 460 -30.08 -15.17 -34.70
CA SER A 460 -30.41 -16.19 -35.73
C SER A 460 -31.76 -15.94 -36.45
N LYS A 461 -32.07 -14.68 -36.78
CA LYS A 461 -33.07 -14.36 -37.82
C LYS A 461 -32.53 -14.63 -39.23
N THR A 462 -32.14 -15.88 -39.48
CA THR A 462 -31.80 -16.36 -40.81
C THR A 462 -33.04 -16.26 -41.70
N LYS A 463 -32.91 -15.58 -42.83
CA LYS A 463 -34.01 -15.29 -43.76
C LYS A 463 -34.71 -16.58 -44.18
N LYS A 464 -36.02 -16.70 -43.96
CA LYS A 464 -36.85 -17.65 -44.72
C LYS A 464 -36.81 -17.24 -46.20
N PRO A 465 -36.32 -18.06 -47.13
CA PRO A 465 -36.66 -17.87 -48.53
C PRO A 465 -38.15 -18.21 -48.70
N ARG A 466 -38.90 -17.33 -49.37
CA ARG A 466 -40.22 -17.69 -49.88
C ARG A 466 -40.01 -18.63 -51.06
N GLN A 467 -40.48 -19.87 -50.95
CA GLN A 467 -40.86 -20.63 -52.13
C GLN A 467 -42.16 -21.39 -51.85
N SER A 468 -42.97 -21.51 -52.89
CA SER A 468 -44.40 -21.80 -52.81
C SER A 468 -44.75 -22.94 -53.76
N VAL A 469 -45.89 -23.59 -53.47
CA VAL A 469 -46.64 -24.50 -54.34
C VAL A 469 -46.19 -25.98 -54.35
N ARG A 470 -46.86 -26.73 -53.47
CA ARG A 470 -47.69 -27.95 -53.71
C ARG A 470 -47.14 -29.21 -54.42
N THR A 471 -47.61 -30.32 -53.82
CA THR A 471 -48.21 -31.55 -54.43
C THR A 471 -47.32 -32.70 -54.94
N ASP A 472 -47.54 -33.84 -54.27
CA ASP A 472 -47.88 -35.17 -54.80
C ASP A 472 -46.85 -36.32 -54.87
N GLU A 473 -47.26 -37.36 -54.14
CA GLU A 473 -47.24 -38.80 -54.45
C GLU A 473 -45.92 -39.64 -54.47
N ASP A 474 -45.93 -40.63 -53.56
CA ASP A 474 -45.90 -42.08 -53.85
C ASP A 474 -44.70 -42.99 -53.51
N LYS A 475 -45.08 -44.05 -52.77
CA LYS A 475 -44.69 -45.48 -52.89
C LYS A 475 -43.35 -46.03 -52.36
N LYS A 476 -43.54 -46.82 -51.29
CA LYS A 476 -43.27 -48.27 -51.13
C LYS A 476 -42.08 -48.77 -50.30
N SER A 477 -42.43 -49.80 -49.52
CA SER A 477 -41.71 -50.68 -48.58
C SER A 477 -41.36 -52.03 -49.26
N PRO A 478 -41.04 -53.17 -48.57
CA PRO A 478 -40.78 -53.45 -47.14
C PRO A 478 -39.55 -54.36 -46.85
N ASN A 479 -39.35 -54.69 -45.57
CA ASN A 479 -39.07 -56.02 -44.94
C ASN A 479 -38.21 -55.82 -43.65
N GLU A 480 -38.60 -56.24 -42.43
CA GLU A 480 -38.91 -57.62 -41.93
C GLU A 480 -37.61 -58.45 -41.82
N ASP A 481 -37.15 -58.98 -40.67
CA ASP A 481 -37.72 -59.20 -39.31
C ASP A 481 -36.66 -58.85 -38.19
N GLU A 482 -36.81 -59.03 -36.87
CA GLU A 482 -37.78 -59.74 -35.99
C GLU A 482 -37.89 -59.03 -34.59
N GLU A 483 -38.24 -59.75 -33.50
CA GLU A 483 -38.79 -59.30 -32.19
C GLU A 483 -37.82 -59.21 -30.98
N MET A 484 -38.07 -58.29 -30.02
CA MET A 484 -38.30 -58.63 -28.58
C MET A 484 -38.96 -57.48 -27.78
N GLU A 485 -39.78 -57.86 -26.78
CA GLU A 485 -40.78 -57.13 -25.99
C GLU A 485 -40.46 -55.73 -25.41
N ASP A 486 -41.44 -54.81 -25.51
CA ASP A 486 -41.48 -53.50 -24.84
C ASP A 486 -42.02 -53.57 -23.39
N ILE A 487 -41.31 -52.90 -22.46
CA ILE A 487 -41.79 -52.54 -21.11
C ILE A 487 -41.99 -51.01 -21.11
N PRO A 488 -43.07 -50.45 -20.55
CA PRO A 488 -43.43 -49.05 -20.78
C PRO A 488 -42.44 -48.06 -20.12
N ASP A 489 -41.79 -47.26 -20.96
CA ASP A 489 -40.96 -46.12 -20.56
C ASP A 489 -41.84 -44.95 -20.07
N GLU A 490 -41.79 -44.64 -18.76
CA GLU A 490 -42.39 -43.42 -18.23
C GLU A 490 -41.56 -42.20 -18.68
N GLY A 491 -41.94 -41.64 -19.82
CA GLY A 491 -41.20 -40.61 -20.52
C GLY A 491 -40.67 -39.47 -19.63
N HIS A 492 -39.34 -39.45 -19.48
CA HIS A 492 -38.58 -38.31 -18.99
C HIS A 492 -38.87 -37.08 -19.86
N LYS A 493 -39.77 -36.21 -19.39
CA LYS A 493 -39.95 -34.87 -19.98
C LYS A 493 -38.66 -34.08 -19.78
N VAL A 494 -37.84 -34.01 -20.83
CA VAL A 494 -36.69 -33.10 -20.91
C VAL A 494 -37.21 -31.68 -20.64
N ARG A 495 -36.82 -31.13 -19.50
CA ARG A 495 -37.22 -29.80 -19.06
C ARG A 495 -36.34 -28.80 -19.81
N GLU A 496 -36.91 -28.02 -20.73
CA GLU A 496 -36.15 -26.95 -21.40
C GLU A 496 -35.59 -25.99 -20.33
N GLY A 497 -34.26 -25.93 -20.23
CA GLY A 497 -33.57 -25.14 -19.21
C GLY A 497 -33.85 -23.65 -19.37
N LYS A 498 -34.24 -22.99 -18.29
CA LYS A 498 -34.72 -21.60 -18.31
C LYS A 498 -33.67 -20.64 -17.74
N TRP A 499 -33.26 -19.65 -18.55
CA TRP A 499 -32.41 -18.57 -18.06
C TRP A 499 -33.09 -17.80 -16.91
N LEU A 500 -32.44 -17.78 -15.74
CA LEU A 500 -33.04 -17.27 -14.49
C LEU A 500 -33.21 -15.74 -14.44
N GLY A 501 -32.50 -15.00 -15.32
CA GLY A 501 -32.58 -13.54 -15.42
C GLY A 501 -32.16 -12.79 -14.16
N LYS A 502 -32.59 -11.52 -14.04
CA LYS A 502 -32.37 -10.70 -12.84
C LYS A 502 -33.54 -10.82 -11.88
N THR A 503 -33.23 -11.01 -10.60
CA THR A 503 -34.18 -11.26 -9.51
C THR A 503 -34.73 -9.97 -8.90
N ASN A 504 -33.89 -8.97 -8.64
CA ASN A 504 -34.24 -7.84 -7.75
C ASN A 504 -34.03 -6.42 -8.30
N PHE A 505 -33.16 -6.18 -9.29
CA PHE A 505 -32.94 -4.83 -9.82
C PHE A 505 -32.70 -4.77 -11.34
N VAL A 506 -33.46 -3.91 -12.01
CA VAL A 506 -33.24 -3.49 -13.40
C VAL A 506 -33.30 -1.98 -13.41
N GLU A 507 -32.18 -1.31 -13.69
CA GLU A 507 -32.18 0.14 -13.78
C GLU A 507 -32.93 0.61 -15.04
N ILE A 508 -33.83 1.57 -14.86
CA ILE A 508 -34.50 2.25 -15.97
C ILE A 508 -34.10 3.71 -15.88
N ARG A 509 -33.26 4.15 -16.83
CA ARG A 509 -32.78 5.54 -16.93
C ARG A 509 -33.96 6.46 -17.27
N SER A 510 -34.40 7.27 -16.31
CA SER A 510 -35.52 8.20 -16.42
C SER A 510 -35.40 9.31 -15.39
N PHE A 511 -35.83 10.54 -15.72
CA PHE A 511 -35.86 11.65 -14.77
C PHE A 511 -36.68 11.32 -13.51
N TRP A 512 -37.78 10.58 -13.66
CA TRP A 512 -38.62 10.12 -12.55
C TRP A 512 -37.91 9.16 -11.58
N GLN A 513 -36.81 8.53 -12.00
CA GLN A 513 -35.97 7.71 -11.12
C GLN A 513 -35.24 8.59 -10.09
N ILE A 514 -34.88 9.84 -10.44
CA ILE A 514 -34.28 10.80 -9.50
C ILE A 514 -35.29 11.16 -8.41
N PHE A 515 -36.53 11.47 -8.80
CA PHE A 515 -37.61 11.75 -7.84
C PHE A 515 -37.89 10.55 -6.93
N ARG A 516 -37.90 9.33 -7.47
CA ARG A 516 -38.08 8.10 -6.68
C ARG A 516 -36.95 7.84 -5.70
N SER A 517 -35.70 8.08 -6.10
CA SER A 517 -34.51 7.86 -5.26
C SER A 517 -34.39 8.88 -4.13
N PHE A 518 -34.76 10.15 -4.38
CA PHE A 518 -34.68 11.25 -3.41
C PHE A 518 -36.05 11.68 -2.86
N ASP A 519 -37.03 10.77 -2.87
CA ASP A 519 -38.45 11.05 -2.58
C ASP A 519 -38.68 11.81 -1.26
N ARG A 520 -37.87 11.51 -0.24
CA ARG A 520 -37.99 12.13 1.09
C ARG A 520 -37.55 13.58 1.09
N MET A 521 -36.51 13.91 0.35
CA MET A 521 -36.01 15.29 0.23
C MET A 521 -37.05 16.15 -0.47
N TRP A 522 -37.56 15.68 -1.63
CA TRP A 522 -38.62 16.36 -2.36
C TRP A 522 -39.90 16.50 -1.53
N SER A 523 -40.35 15.42 -0.91
CA SER A 523 -41.55 15.44 -0.08
C SER A 523 -41.41 16.40 1.10
N PHE A 524 -40.27 16.38 1.80
CA PHE A 524 -40.02 17.26 2.94
C PHE A 524 -40.00 18.73 2.52
N LEU A 525 -39.27 19.09 1.46
CA LEU A 525 -39.20 20.46 0.96
C LEU A 525 -40.57 20.97 0.47
N ILE A 526 -41.36 20.15 -0.23
CA ILE A 526 -42.72 20.52 -0.68
C ILE A 526 -43.65 20.73 0.52
N LEU A 527 -43.61 19.85 1.53
CA LEU A 527 -44.45 19.96 2.72
C LEU A 527 -44.07 21.17 3.59
N CYS A 528 -42.78 21.45 3.76
CA CYS A 528 -42.30 22.64 4.46
C CYS A 528 -42.66 23.93 3.70
N LEU A 529 -42.59 23.94 2.37
CA LEU A 529 -43.03 25.07 1.55
C LEU A 529 -44.53 25.35 1.74
N GLN A 530 -45.37 24.31 1.66
CA GLN A 530 -46.80 24.43 1.90
C GLN A 530 -47.09 24.94 3.33
N ALA A 531 -46.41 24.39 4.35
CA ALA A 531 -46.57 24.84 5.74
C ALA A 531 -46.20 26.33 5.90
N MET A 532 -45.08 26.78 5.33
CA MET A 532 -44.66 28.19 5.41
C MET A 532 -45.63 29.13 4.68
N ILE A 533 -46.19 28.73 3.55
CA ILE A 533 -47.20 29.52 2.83
C ILE A 533 -48.48 29.66 3.66
N ILE A 534 -48.92 28.59 4.33
CA ILE A 534 -50.11 28.60 5.21
C ILE A 534 -49.85 29.48 6.45
N MET A 535 -48.71 29.30 7.12
CA MET A 535 -48.30 30.11 8.27
C MET A 535 -48.23 31.60 7.91
N ALA A 536 -47.59 31.95 6.79
CA ALA A 536 -47.49 33.33 6.34
C ALA A 536 -48.84 33.90 5.87
N SER A 537 -49.79 33.07 5.43
CA SER A 537 -51.15 33.49 5.05
C SER A 537 -52.00 33.95 6.23
N HIS A 538 -51.71 33.47 7.45
CA HIS A 538 -52.34 33.85 8.71
C HIS A 538 -51.64 35.03 9.42
N ASP A 539 -50.63 35.65 8.78
CA ASP A 539 -49.87 36.83 9.27
C ASP A 539 -49.19 36.70 10.65
N LEU A 540 -48.93 35.47 11.12
CA LEU A 540 -48.35 35.14 12.43
C LEU A 540 -47.17 36.06 12.83
N GLU A 541 -47.26 36.64 14.03
CA GLU A 541 -46.22 37.50 14.62
C GLU A 541 -45.27 36.69 15.51
N SER A 542 -45.80 35.73 16.29
CA SER A 542 -44.99 34.79 17.08
C SER A 542 -45.10 33.33 16.60
N PRO A 543 -44.06 32.49 16.77
CA PRO A 543 -44.14 31.06 16.43
C PRO A 543 -45.10 30.25 17.31
N LEU A 544 -45.60 30.80 18.41
CA LEU A 544 -46.46 30.10 19.36
C LEU A 544 -47.94 30.13 18.95
N GLU A 545 -48.36 31.13 18.17
CA GLU A 545 -49.68 31.22 17.53
C GLU A 545 -49.97 30.05 16.56
N VAL A 546 -48.94 29.29 16.14
CA VAL A 546 -49.10 28.07 15.33
C VAL A 546 -49.90 26.98 16.06
N PHE A 547 -49.96 27.03 17.40
CA PHE A 547 -50.73 26.08 18.22
C PHE A 547 -52.21 26.45 18.36
N ASP A 548 -52.66 27.61 17.85
CA ASP A 548 -54.09 27.94 17.81
C ASP A 548 -54.84 26.92 16.94
N ALA A 549 -55.97 26.41 17.43
CA ALA A 549 -56.66 25.26 16.84
C ALA A 549 -57.03 25.46 15.34
N THR A 550 -57.30 26.69 14.93
CA THR A 550 -57.58 27.09 13.53
C THR A 550 -56.34 27.05 12.64
N VAL A 551 -55.25 27.66 13.10
CA VAL A 551 -53.95 27.69 12.39
C VAL A 551 -53.37 26.28 12.31
N LEU A 552 -53.45 25.53 13.41
CA LEU A 552 -53.02 24.14 13.49
C LEU A 552 -53.84 23.24 12.55
N GLU A 553 -55.17 23.37 12.48
CA GLU A 553 -55.99 22.61 11.52
C GLU A 553 -55.59 22.87 10.07
N ASP A 554 -55.38 24.15 9.72
CA ASP A 554 -54.95 24.54 8.38
C ASP A 554 -53.52 24.07 8.07
N VAL A 555 -52.55 24.18 8.99
CA VAL A 555 -51.18 23.68 8.81
C VAL A 555 -51.16 22.16 8.70
N MET A 556 -52.01 21.44 9.44
CA MET A 556 -52.12 19.98 9.34
C MET A 556 -52.64 19.50 7.96
N SER A 557 -53.19 20.39 7.12
CA SER A 557 -53.53 20.08 5.72
C SER A 557 -52.36 19.55 4.88
N ILE A 558 -51.10 19.82 5.27
CA ILE A 558 -49.91 19.24 4.62
C ILE A 558 -49.95 17.70 4.57
N PHE A 559 -50.64 17.05 5.52
CA PHE A 559 -50.70 15.59 5.53
C PHE A 559 -51.58 14.98 4.43
N ILE A 560 -52.49 15.76 3.84
CA ILE A 560 -53.17 15.41 2.58
C ILE A 560 -52.15 15.31 1.44
N THR A 561 -51.32 16.36 1.28
CA THR A 561 -50.24 16.39 0.28
C THR A 561 -49.21 15.28 0.53
N SER A 562 -48.91 14.99 1.80
CA SER A 562 -48.02 13.87 2.20
C SER A 562 -48.56 12.52 1.72
N ALA A 563 -49.86 12.26 1.88
CA ALA A 563 -50.48 11.05 1.38
C ALA A 563 -50.41 10.96 -0.16
N ALA A 564 -50.67 12.08 -0.86
CA ALA A 564 -50.59 12.14 -2.32
C ALA A 564 -49.17 11.88 -2.85
N LEU A 565 -48.15 12.45 -2.22
CA LEU A 565 -46.75 12.20 -2.57
C LEU A 565 -46.33 10.76 -2.29
N LYS A 566 -46.80 10.16 -1.18
CA LYS A 566 -46.60 8.72 -0.89
C LYS A 566 -47.27 7.82 -1.93
N LEU A 567 -48.44 8.21 -2.46
CA LEU A 567 -49.11 7.50 -3.54
C LEU A 567 -48.33 7.58 -4.86
N ILE A 568 -47.87 8.78 -5.25
CA ILE A 568 -47.03 8.98 -6.44
C ILE A 568 -45.76 8.11 -6.35
N ARG A 569 -45.09 8.10 -5.19
CA ARG A 569 -43.94 7.21 -4.93
C ARG A 569 -44.30 5.73 -5.15
N ALA A 570 -45.42 5.26 -4.59
CA ALA A 570 -45.83 3.87 -4.69
C ALA A 570 -46.15 3.45 -6.14
N ILE A 571 -46.75 4.36 -6.93
CA ILE A 571 -46.97 4.16 -8.36
C ILE A 571 -45.63 4.06 -9.11
N LEU A 572 -44.69 4.97 -8.85
CA LEU A 572 -43.36 4.93 -9.46
C LEU A 572 -42.60 3.64 -9.12
N ASP A 573 -42.64 3.18 -7.86
CA ASP A 573 -42.04 1.90 -7.46
C ASP A 573 -42.60 0.70 -8.27
N ILE A 574 -43.89 0.69 -8.62
CA ILE A 574 -44.47 -0.34 -9.52
C ILE A 574 -44.02 -0.14 -10.97
N VAL A 575 -44.10 1.08 -11.51
CA VAL A 575 -43.69 1.39 -12.90
C VAL A 575 -42.25 0.94 -13.17
N PHE A 576 -41.34 1.21 -12.23
CA PHE A 576 -39.93 0.83 -12.37
C PHE A 576 -39.62 -0.64 -12.06
N THR A 577 -40.46 -1.35 -11.32
CA THR A 577 -40.31 -2.82 -11.11
C THR A 577 -41.03 -3.66 -12.17
N TRP A 578 -41.84 -3.05 -13.04
CA TRP A 578 -42.70 -3.74 -14.02
C TRP A 578 -41.94 -4.68 -14.98
N LYS A 579 -40.72 -4.32 -15.41
CA LYS A 579 -39.87 -5.18 -16.27
C LYS A 579 -39.52 -6.53 -15.60
N ALA A 580 -39.38 -6.55 -14.26
CA ALA A 580 -38.98 -7.74 -13.51
C ALA A 580 -40.16 -8.61 -13.03
N ARG A 581 -41.41 -8.27 -13.39
CA ARG A 581 -42.63 -8.96 -12.88
C ARG A 581 -42.65 -10.49 -13.06
N ASN A 582 -41.89 -11.03 -14.01
CA ASN A 582 -41.83 -12.47 -14.30
C ASN A 582 -40.81 -13.24 -13.43
N THR A 583 -39.92 -12.55 -12.69
CA THR A 583 -38.88 -13.11 -11.81
C THR A 583 -39.09 -12.77 -10.34
N ILE A 584 -40.12 -11.97 -10.01
CA ILE A 584 -40.41 -11.51 -8.64
C ILE A 584 -41.31 -12.51 -7.89
N ASP A 585 -40.91 -12.87 -6.66
CA ASP A 585 -41.68 -13.74 -5.76
C ASP A 585 -43.11 -13.25 -5.49
N SER A 586 -44.06 -14.19 -5.38
CA SER A 586 -45.46 -13.92 -5.00
C SER A 586 -45.60 -13.07 -3.72
N TYR A 587 -44.67 -13.19 -2.77
CA TYR A 587 -44.62 -12.35 -1.56
C TYR A 587 -44.28 -10.88 -1.87
N LYS A 588 -43.28 -10.63 -2.73
CA LYS A 588 -42.86 -9.30 -3.17
C LYS A 588 -43.98 -8.62 -3.99
N ILE A 589 -44.72 -9.37 -4.81
CA ILE A 589 -45.89 -8.87 -5.55
C ILE A 589 -46.97 -8.36 -4.57
N ARG A 590 -47.39 -9.19 -3.60
CA ARG A 590 -48.39 -8.80 -2.58
C ARG A 590 -47.96 -7.56 -1.79
N ARG A 591 -46.67 -7.45 -1.45
CA ARG A 591 -46.09 -6.28 -0.78
C ARG A 591 -46.19 -5.00 -1.62
N ASN A 592 -45.92 -5.06 -2.92
CA ASN A 592 -46.00 -3.89 -3.80
C ASN A 592 -47.45 -3.43 -4.01
N VAL A 593 -48.41 -4.36 -4.05
CA VAL A 593 -49.85 -4.02 -4.09
C VAL A 593 -50.28 -3.30 -2.80
N LEU A 594 -49.92 -3.80 -1.61
CA LEU A 594 -50.29 -3.15 -0.35
C LEU A 594 -49.66 -1.75 -0.21
N LYS A 595 -48.44 -1.56 -0.73
CA LYS A 595 -47.76 -0.25 -0.78
C LYS A 595 -48.52 0.82 -1.55
N VAL A 596 -49.40 0.46 -2.50
CA VAL A 596 -50.28 1.42 -3.20
C VAL A 596 -51.61 1.57 -2.48
N LEU A 597 -52.21 0.47 -2.01
CA LEU A 597 -53.53 0.49 -1.34
C LEU A 597 -53.54 1.36 -0.08
N VAL A 598 -52.49 1.31 0.76
CA VAL A 598 -52.45 2.07 2.01
C VAL A 598 -52.39 3.60 1.76
N PRO A 599 -51.50 4.15 0.91
CA PRO A 599 -51.56 5.55 0.51
C PRO A 599 -52.88 5.93 -0.18
N MET A 600 -53.42 5.09 -1.08
CA MET A 600 -54.71 5.34 -1.75
C MET A 600 -55.84 5.62 -0.74
N ILE A 601 -55.94 4.79 0.30
CA ILE A 601 -56.95 4.97 1.36
C ILE A 601 -56.76 6.33 2.04
N TRP A 602 -55.54 6.66 2.47
CA TRP A 602 -55.26 7.94 3.16
C TRP A 602 -55.42 9.18 2.26
N THR A 603 -55.15 9.08 0.95
CA THR A 603 -55.43 10.16 -0.01
C THR A 603 -56.92 10.44 -0.20
N ILE A 604 -57.78 9.47 0.09
CA ILE A 604 -59.24 9.62 0.00
C ILE A 604 -59.82 10.04 1.35
N THR A 605 -59.39 9.42 2.45
CA THR A 605 -59.95 9.71 3.78
C THR A 605 -59.57 11.09 4.31
N LEU A 606 -58.30 11.51 4.21
CA LEU A 606 -57.87 12.79 4.80
C LEU A 606 -58.61 14.01 4.21
N PRO A 607 -58.82 14.16 2.88
CA PRO A 607 -59.65 15.23 2.33
C PRO A 607 -61.12 15.17 2.77
N ILE A 608 -61.71 13.98 2.85
CA ILE A 608 -63.11 13.81 3.27
C ILE A 608 -63.30 14.27 4.73
N TYR A 609 -62.40 13.88 5.63
CA TYR A 609 -62.41 14.33 7.01
C TYR A 609 -62.15 15.84 7.13
N TYR A 610 -61.20 16.38 6.37
CA TYR A 610 -60.91 17.81 6.34
C TYR A 610 -62.15 18.62 5.91
N ILE A 611 -62.79 18.27 4.78
CA ILE A 611 -63.95 19.00 4.27
C ILE A 611 -65.16 18.89 5.22
N ASN A 612 -65.46 17.71 5.76
CA ASN A 612 -66.67 17.47 6.55
C ASN A 612 -66.60 17.98 8.00
N HIS A 613 -65.39 18.11 8.56
CA HIS A 613 -65.17 18.43 9.97
C HIS A 613 -64.37 19.71 10.24
N ARG A 614 -63.96 20.46 9.21
CA ARG A 614 -63.32 21.78 9.38
C ARG A 614 -64.12 22.69 10.30
N GLY A 615 -63.45 23.32 11.26
CA GLY A 615 -64.08 24.24 12.22
C GLY A 615 -65.02 23.61 13.25
N LYS A 616 -65.10 22.27 13.34
CA LYS A 616 -65.87 21.55 14.38
C LYS A 616 -64.92 21.00 15.44
N TYR A 617 -64.67 21.80 16.47
CA TYR A 617 -63.75 21.46 17.57
C TYR A 617 -64.48 20.78 18.73
N THR A 618 -63.84 19.77 19.30
CA THR A 618 -64.16 19.22 20.63
C THR A 618 -63.04 19.59 21.59
N CYS A 619 -63.36 20.41 22.59
CA CYS A 619 -62.41 20.91 23.58
C CYS A 619 -62.53 20.13 24.88
N TYR A 620 -61.39 19.73 25.44
CA TYR A 620 -61.30 19.06 26.74
C TYR A 620 -60.57 19.99 27.72
N SER A 621 -61.26 20.41 28.77
CA SER A 621 -60.66 21.09 29.91
C SER A 621 -60.23 20.05 30.95
N THR A 622 -58.92 19.94 31.20
CA THR A 622 -58.41 19.11 32.30
C THR A 622 -58.58 19.85 33.61
N GLN A 623 -59.35 19.26 34.54
CA GLN A 623 -59.71 19.88 35.83
C GLN A 623 -58.55 19.82 36.85
N SER A 624 -57.39 20.37 36.50
CA SER A 624 -56.26 20.60 37.39
C SER A 624 -55.37 21.73 36.86
N GLN A 625 -54.91 22.62 37.75
CA GLN A 625 -53.97 23.69 37.42
C GLN A 625 -52.59 23.12 37.05
N SER A 626 -52.45 22.72 35.80
CA SER A 626 -51.16 22.48 35.17
C SER A 626 -50.95 23.50 34.04
N TRP A 627 -49.69 23.71 33.65
CA TRP A 627 -49.28 24.74 32.67
C TRP A 627 -49.70 24.43 31.22
N LEU A 628 -50.58 23.44 31.02
CA LEU A 628 -51.16 23.04 29.75
C LEU A 628 -52.62 23.53 29.72
N GLY A 629 -52.91 24.48 28.82
CA GLY A 629 -54.26 25.07 28.65
C GLY A 629 -55.29 24.11 28.05
N GLU A 630 -56.45 24.63 27.63
CA GLU A 630 -57.52 23.82 27.02
C GLU A 630 -57.10 23.26 25.64
N TRP A 631 -57.25 21.95 25.42
CA TRP A 631 -56.93 21.32 24.14
C TRP A 631 -58.22 21.14 23.31
N CYS A 632 -58.34 21.92 22.24
CA CYS A 632 -59.39 21.81 21.23
C CYS A 632 -58.88 21.03 20.01
N TYR A 633 -59.48 19.88 19.72
CA TYR A 633 -59.14 19.09 18.53
C TYR A 633 -60.35 18.88 17.62
N SER A 634 -60.12 18.81 16.30
CA SER A 634 -61.14 18.42 15.33
C SER A 634 -61.04 16.92 15.01
N SER A 635 -62.09 16.35 14.42
CA SER A 635 -62.05 14.96 13.94
C SER A 635 -60.98 14.73 12.87
N TYR A 636 -60.63 15.77 12.11
CA TYR A 636 -59.52 15.74 11.15
C TYR A 636 -58.16 15.61 11.84
N MET A 637 -57.90 16.38 12.91
CA MET A 637 -56.65 16.27 13.68
C MET A 637 -56.44 14.85 14.24
N VAL A 638 -57.51 14.21 14.72
CA VAL A 638 -57.46 12.81 15.20
C VAL A 638 -57.13 11.84 14.06
N ALA A 639 -57.72 12.01 12.87
CA ALA A 639 -57.40 11.20 11.70
C ALA A 639 -55.93 11.37 11.26
N VAL A 640 -55.40 12.60 11.32
CA VAL A 640 -53.98 12.89 11.06
C VAL A 640 -53.07 12.23 12.11
N ALA A 641 -53.45 12.25 13.39
CA ALA A 641 -52.70 11.55 14.44
C ALA A 641 -52.58 10.05 14.14
N PHE A 642 -53.68 9.37 13.75
CA PHE A 642 -53.64 7.97 13.31
C PHE A 642 -52.76 7.74 12.07
N TYR A 643 -52.80 8.62 11.07
CA TYR A 643 -51.89 8.57 9.93
C TYR A 643 -50.42 8.69 10.35
N LEU A 644 -50.13 9.53 11.35
CA LEU A 644 -48.79 9.78 11.87
C LEU A 644 -48.22 8.65 12.74
N MET A 645 -49.06 7.85 13.42
CA MET A 645 -48.61 6.75 14.30
C MET A 645 -47.57 5.82 13.65
N THR A 646 -47.73 5.53 12.35
CA THR A 646 -46.77 4.68 11.60
C THR A 646 -45.38 5.32 11.49
N ASN A 647 -45.30 6.63 11.23
CA ASN A 647 -44.03 7.36 11.15
C ASN A 647 -43.44 7.63 12.55
N ALA A 648 -44.29 7.75 13.58
CA ALA A 648 -43.85 7.88 14.98
C ALA A 648 -43.11 6.62 15.46
N PHE A 649 -43.61 5.42 15.12
CA PHE A 649 -42.94 4.15 15.39
C PHE A 649 -41.56 4.07 14.71
N ASP A 650 -41.45 4.49 13.45
CA ASP A 650 -40.16 4.59 12.74
C ASP A 650 -39.19 5.54 13.45
N MET A 651 -39.66 6.71 13.93
CA MET A 651 -38.82 7.68 14.64
C MET A 651 -38.29 7.12 15.97
N VAL A 652 -39.11 6.39 16.73
CA VAL A 652 -38.66 5.71 17.96
C VAL A 652 -37.60 4.64 17.63
N LEU A 653 -37.79 3.84 16.58
CA LEU A 653 -36.81 2.86 16.12
C LEU A 653 -35.56 3.45 15.43
N PHE A 654 -35.61 4.72 15.04
CA PHE A 654 -34.45 5.50 14.62
C PHE A 654 -33.66 5.96 15.85
N LEU A 655 -34.34 6.54 16.85
CA LEU A 655 -33.72 7.00 18.10
C LEU A 655 -33.16 5.85 18.97
N VAL A 656 -33.63 4.60 18.77
CA VAL A 656 -33.11 3.40 19.45
C VAL A 656 -32.56 2.37 18.43
N PRO A 657 -31.34 2.59 17.89
CA PRO A 657 -30.75 1.72 16.86
C PRO A 657 -30.50 0.29 17.31
N VAL A 658 -30.35 0.04 18.61
CA VAL A 658 -30.12 -1.30 19.18
C VAL A 658 -31.32 -2.22 18.92
N VAL A 659 -32.54 -1.75 19.20
CA VAL A 659 -33.79 -2.49 18.93
C VAL A 659 -33.95 -2.71 17.43
N GLY A 660 -33.64 -1.67 16.64
CA GLY A 660 -33.63 -1.74 15.19
C GLY A 660 -32.69 -2.82 14.62
N LYS A 661 -31.42 -2.79 15.04
CA LYS A 661 -30.39 -3.76 14.66
C LYS A 661 -30.81 -5.18 15.02
N TYR A 662 -31.40 -5.39 16.20
CA TYR A 662 -31.94 -6.69 16.60
C TYR A 662 -33.06 -7.18 15.65
N ILE A 663 -34.01 -6.32 15.29
CA ILE A 663 -35.09 -6.64 14.33
C ILE A 663 -34.52 -6.97 12.94
N GLU A 664 -33.46 -6.30 12.49
CA GLU A 664 -32.83 -6.56 11.18
C GLU A 664 -31.95 -7.81 11.14
N THR A 665 -31.35 -8.21 12.26
CA THR A 665 -30.49 -9.41 12.34
C THR A 665 -31.24 -10.67 12.73
N SER A 666 -32.47 -10.56 13.23
CA SER A 666 -33.27 -11.71 13.68
C SER A 666 -34.03 -12.35 12.52
N ASN A 667 -33.72 -13.60 12.21
CA ASN A 667 -34.44 -14.42 11.23
C ASN A 667 -35.82 -14.92 11.75
N SER A 668 -36.29 -14.46 12.91
CA SER A 668 -37.61 -14.86 13.41
C SER A 668 -38.73 -14.32 12.52
N ARG A 669 -39.78 -15.12 12.28
CA ARG A 669 -40.93 -14.70 11.44
C ARG A 669 -41.59 -13.40 11.94
N ILE A 670 -41.58 -13.17 13.26
CA ILE A 670 -42.11 -11.97 13.90
C ILE A 670 -41.22 -10.75 13.59
N CYS A 671 -39.89 -10.86 13.74
CA CYS A 671 -38.97 -9.79 13.37
C CYS A 671 -38.99 -9.50 11.86
N THR A 672 -39.14 -10.53 11.01
CA THR A 672 -39.33 -10.37 9.57
C THR A 672 -40.63 -9.62 9.23
N MET A 673 -41.72 -9.85 9.96
CA MET A 673 -42.96 -9.07 9.81
C MET A 673 -42.83 -7.63 10.33
N LEU A 674 -42.07 -7.40 11.41
CA LEU A 674 -41.78 -6.05 11.90
C LEU A 674 -40.86 -5.26 10.94
N SER A 675 -39.89 -5.93 10.31
CA SER A 675 -38.97 -5.30 9.35
C SER A 675 -39.67 -4.86 8.05
N TRP A 676 -40.84 -5.45 7.74
CA TRP A 676 -41.69 -5.06 6.61
C TRP A 676 -42.06 -3.57 6.64
N TRP A 677 -42.40 -3.06 7.84
CA TRP A 677 -42.74 -1.67 8.09
C TRP A 677 -41.50 -0.77 8.13
N ARG A 678 -40.41 -1.27 8.72
CA ARG A 678 -39.17 -0.51 8.90
C ARG A 678 -38.43 -0.20 7.58
N GLN A 679 -38.46 -1.14 6.61
CA GLN A 679 -37.71 -1.17 5.33
C GLN A 679 -36.36 -0.43 5.39
N PRO A 680 -35.19 -1.10 5.55
CA PRO A 680 -33.89 -0.44 5.68
C PRO A 680 -33.73 0.66 4.63
N ARG A 681 -33.58 1.90 5.14
CA ARG A 681 -33.88 3.14 4.40
C ARG A 681 -32.69 3.73 3.64
N LEU A 682 -31.57 2.99 3.68
CA LEU A 682 -30.25 3.24 3.13
C LEU A 682 -29.72 1.90 2.59
N TYR A 683 -28.87 1.92 1.56
CA TYR A 683 -28.25 0.71 1.00
C TYR A 683 -27.07 0.27 1.88
N VAL A 684 -27.39 -0.21 3.08
CA VAL A 684 -26.45 -0.60 4.13
C VAL A 684 -26.77 -2.04 4.54
N GLY A 685 -25.74 -2.87 4.72
CA GLY A 685 -25.90 -4.29 5.04
C GLY A 685 -26.69 -4.51 6.34
N ARG A 686 -27.41 -5.63 6.43
CA ARG A 686 -28.27 -5.94 7.59
C ARG A 686 -27.47 -5.83 8.90
N GLY A 687 -27.93 -5.00 9.83
CA GLY A 687 -27.28 -4.80 11.12
C GLY A 687 -25.99 -3.96 11.10
N MET A 688 -25.58 -3.40 9.96
CA MET A 688 -24.49 -2.41 9.86
C MET A 688 -24.95 -0.98 10.22
N GLN A 689 -25.81 -0.85 11.22
CA GLN A 689 -26.29 0.46 11.69
C GLN A 689 -25.17 1.18 12.45
N GLU A 690 -25.08 2.49 12.25
CA GLU A 690 -24.12 3.38 12.90
C GLU A 690 -24.26 3.43 14.43
N THR A 691 -23.21 3.91 15.11
CA THR A 691 -23.27 4.11 16.56
C THR A 691 -24.25 5.24 16.93
N GLN A 692 -24.92 5.10 18.08
CA GLN A 692 -25.89 6.09 18.59
C GLN A 692 -25.30 7.50 18.63
N LEU A 693 -24.04 7.65 19.05
CA LEU A 693 -23.35 8.94 19.11
C LEU A 693 -23.17 9.56 17.71
N SER A 694 -22.72 8.78 16.72
CA SER A 694 -22.55 9.24 15.33
C SER A 694 -23.89 9.63 14.71
N GLN A 695 -24.93 8.82 14.94
CA GLN A 695 -26.26 9.12 14.46
C GLN A 695 -26.86 10.37 15.13
N PHE A 696 -26.63 10.58 16.42
CA PHE A 696 -27.04 11.81 17.12
C PHE A 696 -26.33 13.04 16.55
N LYS A 697 -24.99 12.98 16.37
CA LYS A 697 -24.20 14.05 15.72
C LYS A 697 -24.75 14.39 14.33
N TYR A 698 -24.97 13.38 13.50
CA TYR A 698 -25.54 13.54 12.15
C TYR A 698 -26.94 14.14 12.17
N THR A 699 -27.81 13.69 13.09
CA THR A 699 -29.17 14.20 13.23
C THR A 699 -29.15 15.67 13.67
N MET A 700 -28.31 16.04 14.65
CA MET A 700 -28.18 17.42 15.11
C MET A 700 -27.64 18.35 14.03
N PHE A 701 -26.67 17.92 13.22
CA PHE A 701 -26.18 18.68 12.06
C PHE A 701 -27.34 19.04 11.12
N TRP A 702 -28.14 18.05 10.69
CA TRP A 702 -29.25 18.29 9.76
C TRP A 702 -30.42 19.07 10.40
N VAL A 703 -30.73 18.84 11.68
CA VAL A 703 -31.78 19.60 12.38
C VAL A 703 -31.41 21.08 12.46
N LEU A 704 -30.17 21.41 12.84
CA LEU A 704 -29.71 22.80 12.93
C LEU A 704 -29.66 23.47 11.55
N LEU A 705 -29.15 22.78 10.52
CA LEU A 705 -29.10 23.28 9.14
C LEU A 705 -30.49 23.57 8.60
N MET A 706 -31.42 22.61 8.69
CA MET A 706 -32.77 22.77 8.14
C MET A 706 -33.59 23.80 8.94
N LEU A 707 -33.39 23.90 10.26
CA LEU A 707 -34.03 24.93 11.09
C LEU A 707 -33.61 26.35 10.63
N SER A 708 -32.31 26.60 10.47
CA SER A 708 -31.82 27.89 9.99
C SER A 708 -32.26 28.20 8.55
N LYS A 709 -32.23 27.19 7.66
CA LYS A 709 -32.78 27.32 6.30
C LYS A 709 -34.25 27.73 6.29
N PHE A 710 -35.11 27.05 7.05
CA PHE A 710 -36.54 27.35 7.06
C PHE A 710 -36.90 28.66 7.78
N ILE A 711 -36.18 29.05 8.83
CA ILE A 711 -36.35 30.37 9.45
C ILE A 711 -36.03 31.47 8.42
N PHE A 712 -34.93 31.32 7.67
CA PHE A 712 -34.56 32.26 6.62
C PHE A 712 -35.58 32.29 5.48
N SER A 713 -35.95 31.12 4.92
CA SER A 713 -36.99 31.02 3.89
C SER A 713 -38.32 31.64 4.34
N TYR A 714 -38.76 31.39 5.57
CA TYR A 714 -40.00 31.98 6.07
C TYR A 714 -39.94 33.51 6.15
N GLN A 715 -38.87 34.06 6.74
CA GLN A 715 -38.74 35.50 6.97
C GLN A 715 -38.46 36.31 5.70
N PHE A 716 -37.60 35.81 4.81
CA PHE A 716 -37.09 36.57 3.66
C PHE A 716 -37.67 36.14 2.30
N GLU A 717 -38.07 34.88 2.13
CA GLU A 717 -38.59 34.37 0.85
C GLU A 717 -40.12 34.35 0.82
N ILE A 718 -40.78 33.79 1.85
CA ILE A 718 -42.22 33.49 1.81
C ILE A 718 -43.08 34.61 2.42
N LYS A 719 -42.81 35.06 3.65
CA LYS A 719 -43.63 36.09 4.32
C LYS A 719 -43.74 37.41 3.51
N PRO A 720 -42.67 37.93 2.87
CA PRO A 720 -42.75 39.16 2.08
C PRO A 720 -43.62 39.04 0.82
N LEU A 721 -43.81 37.84 0.26
CA LEU A 721 -44.63 37.62 -0.96
C LEU A 721 -46.13 37.60 -0.69
N ILE A 722 -46.57 37.23 0.51
CA ILE A 722 -47.99 37.04 0.82
C ILE A 722 -48.77 38.35 0.74
N SER A 723 -48.23 39.45 1.29
CA SER A 723 -48.92 40.75 1.27
C SER A 723 -49.14 41.29 -0.16
N PRO A 724 -48.13 41.35 -1.06
CA PRO A 724 -48.32 41.63 -2.48
C PRO A 724 -49.28 40.65 -3.16
N THR A 725 -49.18 39.34 -2.88
CA THR A 725 -50.07 38.33 -3.47
C THR A 725 -51.54 38.59 -3.10
N ARG A 726 -51.82 38.89 -1.83
CA ARG A 726 -53.16 39.22 -1.32
C ARG A 726 -53.70 40.52 -1.95
N GLN A 727 -52.84 41.50 -2.23
CA GLN A 727 -53.22 42.72 -2.96
C GLN A 727 -53.54 42.42 -4.43
N ILE A 728 -52.67 41.70 -5.14
CA ILE A 728 -52.86 41.30 -6.54
C ILE A 728 -54.13 40.45 -6.71
N MET A 729 -54.45 39.55 -5.77
CA MET A 729 -55.69 38.77 -5.81
C MET A 729 -56.96 39.60 -5.59
N ARG A 730 -56.88 40.73 -4.87
CA ARG A 730 -58.02 41.65 -4.66
C ARG A 730 -58.32 42.52 -5.89
N ILE A 731 -57.30 42.87 -6.67
CA ILE A 731 -57.44 43.71 -7.87
C ILE A 731 -57.92 42.82 -9.04
N GLY A 732 -59.21 42.49 -9.08
CA GLY A 732 -59.80 41.58 -10.08
C GLY A 732 -59.85 42.16 -11.51
N ILE A 733 -58.72 42.15 -12.23
CA ILE A 733 -58.60 42.60 -13.62
C ILE A 733 -59.12 41.49 -14.55
N LYS A 734 -60.07 41.83 -15.45
CA LYS A 734 -60.71 40.85 -16.34
C LYS A 734 -60.00 40.62 -17.67
N ASN A 735 -59.22 41.61 -18.14
CA ASN A 735 -58.38 41.53 -19.35
C ASN A 735 -57.03 42.21 -19.06
N TYR A 736 -55.92 41.55 -19.38
CA TYR A 736 -54.57 42.12 -19.34
C TYR A 736 -53.81 41.61 -20.55
N ASP A 737 -53.26 42.52 -21.37
CA ASP A 737 -52.42 42.16 -22.51
C ASP A 737 -50.99 41.88 -22.03
N TRP A 738 -50.77 40.64 -21.57
CA TRP A 738 -49.43 40.17 -21.22
C TRP A 738 -48.63 39.87 -22.50
N HIS A 739 -47.33 40.21 -22.48
CA HIS A 739 -46.42 40.04 -23.63
C HIS A 739 -46.48 38.62 -24.23
N GLU A 740 -46.91 38.53 -25.49
CA GLU A 740 -46.98 37.41 -26.48
C GLU A 740 -47.35 35.97 -26.03
N LEU A 741 -46.85 35.46 -24.91
CA LEU A 741 -46.97 34.05 -24.51
C LEU A 741 -48.39 33.63 -24.07
N PHE A 742 -49.20 34.56 -23.55
CA PHE A 742 -50.54 34.25 -23.04
C PHE A 742 -51.57 35.36 -23.35
N PRO A 743 -52.02 35.50 -24.61
CA PRO A 743 -52.75 36.69 -25.06
C PRO A 743 -54.19 36.87 -24.52
N LYS A 744 -54.76 35.91 -23.77
CA LYS A 744 -56.12 36.00 -23.18
C LYS A 744 -56.27 35.20 -21.87
N VAL A 745 -55.71 35.68 -20.76
CA VAL A 745 -55.86 35.05 -19.43
C VAL A 745 -56.94 35.75 -18.59
N LYS A 746 -57.94 35.00 -18.12
CA LYS A 746 -59.08 35.52 -17.32
C LYS A 746 -58.79 35.65 -15.81
N SER A 747 -57.53 35.59 -15.40
CA SER A 747 -57.14 35.51 -13.98
C SER A 747 -55.72 36.03 -13.75
N ASN A 748 -55.53 36.73 -12.62
CA ASN A 748 -54.23 37.23 -12.16
C ASN A 748 -53.24 36.12 -11.77
N ALA A 749 -53.64 34.84 -11.84
CA ALA A 749 -52.80 33.69 -11.50
C ALA A 749 -51.47 33.65 -12.28
N GLY A 750 -51.43 34.11 -13.53
CA GLY A 750 -50.19 34.22 -14.32
C GLY A 750 -49.18 35.20 -13.72
N ALA A 751 -49.65 36.34 -13.20
CA ALA A 751 -48.82 37.33 -12.54
C ALA A 751 -48.23 36.79 -11.23
N ILE A 752 -49.07 36.12 -10.44
CA ILE A 752 -48.66 35.48 -9.19
C ILE A 752 -47.64 34.39 -9.46
N ALA A 753 -47.87 33.53 -10.46
CA ALA A 753 -46.91 32.49 -10.87
C ALA A 753 -45.55 33.08 -11.29
N ALA A 754 -45.53 34.19 -12.04
CA ALA A 754 -44.30 34.85 -12.46
C ALA A 754 -43.50 35.44 -11.29
N ILE A 755 -44.19 35.97 -10.25
CA ILE A 755 -43.55 36.50 -9.03
C ILE A 755 -43.02 35.36 -8.15
N TRP A 756 -43.78 34.27 -8.01
CA TRP A 756 -43.42 33.15 -7.13
C TRP A 756 -42.37 32.20 -7.73
N ALA A 757 -42.35 32.01 -9.05
CA ALA A 757 -41.47 31.00 -9.68
C ALA A 757 -39.96 31.19 -9.39
N PRO A 758 -39.37 32.40 -9.46
CA PRO A 758 -37.97 32.60 -9.11
C PRO A 758 -37.68 32.27 -7.64
N ILE A 759 -38.58 32.65 -6.73
CA ILE A 759 -38.40 32.43 -5.28
C ILE A 759 -38.55 30.95 -4.91
N ILE A 760 -39.51 30.25 -5.53
CA ILE A 760 -39.65 28.79 -5.39
C ILE A 760 -38.39 28.06 -5.91
N LEU A 761 -37.78 28.54 -7.01
CA LEU A 761 -36.54 27.97 -7.53
C LEU A 761 -35.37 28.18 -6.54
N VAL A 762 -35.22 29.40 -5.99
CA VAL A 762 -34.21 29.69 -4.95
C VAL A 762 -34.41 28.81 -3.71
N TYR A 763 -35.65 28.62 -3.25
CA TYR A 763 -36.00 27.77 -2.10
C TYR A 763 -35.60 26.28 -2.24
N PHE A 764 -35.45 25.77 -3.46
CA PHE A 764 -34.92 24.42 -3.71
C PHE A 764 -33.39 24.38 -3.86
N MET A 765 -32.75 25.51 -4.22
CA MET A 765 -31.30 25.62 -4.47
C MET A 765 -30.50 26.05 -3.23
N ASP A 766 -31.08 26.89 -2.37
CA ASP A 766 -30.43 27.45 -1.18
C ASP A 766 -29.98 26.38 -0.16
N ALA A 767 -30.59 25.19 -0.18
CA ALA A 767 -30.17 24.05 0.63
C ALA A 767 -28.68 23.68 0.42
N GLN A 768 -28.15 23.87 -0.80
CA GLN A 768 -26.71 23.69 -1.09
C GLN A 768 -25.85 24.78 -0.45
N ILE A 769 -26.36 26.01 -0.36
CA ILE A 769 -25.68 27.15 0.27
C ILE A 769 -25.60 26.91 1.78
N TRP A 770 -26.73 26.60 2.42
CA TRP A 770 -26.80 26.25 3.84
C TRP A 770 -25.91 25.05 4.19
N TYR A 771 -25.90 24.00 3.37
CA TYR A 771 -24.98 22.88 3.50
C TYR A 771 -23.51 23.31 3.44
N SER A 772 -23.13 24.14 2.47
CA SER A 772 -21.75 24.63 2.33
C SER A 772 -21.28 25.46 3.53
N VAL A 773 -22.16 26.31 4.07
CA VAL A 773 -21.91 27.09 5.30
C VAL A 773 -21.75 26.16 6.50
N TYR A 774 -22.70 25.25 6.72
CA TYR A 774 -22.66 24.33 7.87
C TYR A 774 -21.48 23.37 7.81
N CYS A 775 -21.15 22.81 6.64
CA CYS A 775 -19.95 21.98 6.47
C CYS A 775 -18.66 22.74 6.76
N SER A 776 -18.58 24.03 6.39
CA SER A 776 -17.41 24.87 6.70
C SER A 776 -17.28 25.13 8.21
N ILE A 777 -18.39 25.43 8.90
CA ILE A 777 -18.41 25.67 10.35
C ILE A 777 -18.10 24.38 11.12
N PHE A 778 -18.87 23.31 10.88
CA PHE A 778 -18.67 22.03 11.57
C PHE A 778 -17.33 21.38 11.21
N GLY A 779 -16.88 21.49 9.97
CA GLY A 779 -15.54 21.05 9.54
C GLY A 779 -14.42 21.83 10.21
N GLY A 780 -14.58 23.16 10.36
CA GLY A 780 -13.65 24.00 11.10
C GLY A 780 -13.58 23.65 12.59
N VAL A 781 -14.73 23.51 13.26
CA VAL A 781 -14.81 23.10 14.67
C VAL A 781 -14.22 21.69 14.87
N TYR A 782 -14.54 20.75 13.98
CA TYR A 782 -13.99 19.39 14.03
C TYR A 782 -12.48 19.38 13.79
N GLY A 783 -11.97 20.19 12.86
CA GLY A 783 -10.54 20.39 12.65
C GLY A 783 -9.83 20.91 13.90
N ILE A 784 -10.37 21.92 14.56
CA ILE A 784 -9.83 22.46 15.81
C ILE A 784 -9.82 21.40 16.93
N LEU A 785 -10.92 20.67 17.10
CA LEU A 785 -11.04 19.61 18.12
C LEU A 785 -10.06 18.44 17.89
N HIS A 786 -9.64 18.20 16.65
CA HIS A 786 -8.67 17.17 16.28
C HIS A 786 -7.26 17.74 16.00
N HIS A 787 -6.97 18.97 16.44
CA HIS A 787 -5.66 19.64 16.29
C HIS A 787 -5.17 19.74 14.83
N LEU A 788 -6.10 19.70 13.87
CA LEU A 788 -5.82 19.59 12.45
C LEU A 788 -5.28 20.93 11.91
N GLY A 789 -3.97 20.96 11.65
CA GLY A 789 -3.28 22.18 11.22
C GLY A 789 -2.92 23.10 12.38
N GLU A 790 -2.59 22.55 13.55
CA GLU A 790 -1.97 23.32 14.64
C GLU A 790 -0.58 23.87 14.25
N ILE A 791 0.21 23.13 13.44
CA ILE A 791 1.54 23.54 12.96
C ILE A 791 1.52 23.72 11.44
N ARG A 792 1.26 24.95 10.98
CA ARG A 792 1.22 25.29 9.53
C ARG A 792 2.42 26.07 9.02
N THR A 793 3.23 26.63 9.93
CA THR A 793 4.36 27.49 9.60
C THR A 793 5.60 27.08 10.39
N LEU A 794 6.77 27.35 9.81
CA LEU A 794 8.06 27.09 10.42
C LEU A 794 8.26 27.85 11.75
N GLY A 795 7.62 29.02 11.91
CA GLY A 795 7.59 29.74 13.19
C GLY A 795 6.86 28.96 14.29
N MET A 796 5.69 28.40 13.97
CA MET A 796 4.91 27.59 14.92
C MET A 796 5.63 26.27 15.27
N LEU A 797 6.28 25.64 14.29
CA LEU A 797 7.11 24.45 14.50
C LEU A 797 8.17 24.71 15.58
N ARG A 798 8.87 25.84 15.51
CA ARG A 798 9.98 26.15 16.42
C ARG A 798 9.52 26.42 17.85
N ILE A 799 8.38 27.11 18.02
CA ILE A 799 7.76 27.30 19.34
C ILE A 799 7.39 25.94 19.97
N ARG A 800 6.86 25.01 19.18
CA ARG A 800 6.49 23.65 19.63
C ARG A 800 7.60 22.60 19.55
N PHE A 801 8.81 22.96 19.13
CA PHE A 801 9.88 21.98 18.92
C PHE A 801 10.26 21.26 20.22
N HIS A 802 10.30 21.98 21.34
CA HIS A 802 10.57 21.41 22.67
C HIS A 802 9.57 20.31 23.07
N SER A 803 8.34 20.33 22.53
CA SER A 803 7.29 19.35 22.80
C SER A 803 7.18 18.23 21.76
N LEU A 804 7.97 18.26 20.68
CA LEU A 804 8.01 17.18 19.69
C LEU A 804 8.56 15.86 20.25
N PRO A 805 9.62 15.81 21.09
CA PRO A 805 10.08 14.57 21.69
C PRO A 805 9.03 13.90 22.59
N ASP A 806 8.28 14.69 23.37
CA ASP A 806 7.15 14.21 24.19
C ASP A 806 6.08 13.54 23.32
N ALA A 807 5.64 14.23 22.26
CA ALA A 807 4.61 13.74 21.35
C ALA A 807 5.08 12.50 20.56
N PHE A 808 6.33 12.51 20.10
CA PHE A 808 6.99 11.35 19.48
C PHE A 808 7.00 10.15 20.43
N SER A 809 7.37 10.35 21.70
CA SER A 809 7.40 9.28 22.69
C SER A 809 6.01 8.72 22.98
N ALA A 810 4.97 9.55 23.04
CA ALA A 810 3.61 9.13 23.38
C ALA A 810 2.96 8.21 22.33
N TYR A 811 3.34 8.36 21.05
CA TYR A 811 2.72 7.66 19.92
C TYR A 811 3.63 6.66 19.21
N LEU A 812 4.92 6.97 19.02
CA LEU A 812 5.84 6.17 18.20
C LEU A 812 6.81 5.30 19.01
N ILE A 813 6.96 5.52 20.32
CA ILE A 813 7.75 4.64 21.20
C ILE A 813 6.80 3.70 21.96
N PRO A 814 6.89 2.37 21.77
CA PRO A 814 6.04 1.41 22.47
C PRO A 814 6.47 1.27 23.95
N HIS A 815 5.74 1.94 24.85
CA HIS A 815 5.93 1.82 26.29
C HIS A 815 5.80 0.37 26.78
N LYS A 816 6.55 0.01 27.83
CA LYS A 816 6.35 -1.25 28.56
C LYS A 816 4.99 -1.18 29.28
N GLU A 817 4.06 -2.05 28.92
CA GLU A 817 2.77 -2.16 29.61
C GLU A 817 2.99 -2.53 31.09
N LYS A 818 2.80 -1.57 32.00
CA LYS A 818 2.46 -1.89 33.39
C LYS A 818 1.01 -2.36 33.43
N ASP A 819 0.76 -3.47 34.11
CA ASP A 819 -0.44 -4.29 34.05
C ASP A 819 -1.78 -3.55 33.90
N ASN A 820 -2.64 -4.11 33.05
CA ASN A 820 -4.00 -3.66 32.85
C ASN A 820 -4.86 -3.85 34.11
N LYS A 821 -5.01 -2.78 34.89
CA LYS A 821 -6.26 -2.51 35.62
C LYS A 821 -7.03 -1.44 34.87
N GLU A 822 -8.14 -1.85 34.26
CA GLU A 822 -9.02 -0.99 33.49
C GLU A 822 -9.68 0.07 34.38
N GLY A 823 -9.79 1.29 33.87
CA GLY A 823 -10.46 2.38 34.58
C GLY A 823 -10.38 3.70 33.85
N ILE A 824 -11.55 4.31 33.58
CA ILE A 824 -11.75 5.59 32.88
C ILE A 824 -10.94 6.74 33.49
N SER A 825 -10.59 6.62 34.79
CA SER A 825 -9.59 7.41 35.51
C SER A 825 -8.31 7.70 34.71
N LYS A 826 -7.83 6.74 33.89
CA LYS A 826 -6.56 6.88 33.17
C LYS A 826 -6.59 7.88 32.01
N TRP A 827 -7.75 8.29 31.49
CA TRP A 827 -7.79 9.36 30.48
C TRP A 827 -7.36 10.71 31.08
N PHE A 828 -7.83 11.02 32.30
CA PHE A 828 -7.41 12.21 33.04
C PHE A 828 -5.99 12.09 33.63
N LEU A 829 -5.56 10.87 34.00
CA LEU A 829 -4.22 10.63 34.54
C LEU A 829 -3.11 10.61 33.48
N CYS A 830 -3.39 10.20 32.24
CA CYS A 830 -2.40 10.18 31.16
C CYS A 830 -1.96 11.59 30.73
N LEU A 831 -2.72 12.64 31.04
CA LEU A 831 -2.30 14.04 30.86
C LEU A 831 -1.29 14.53 31.91
N ARG A 832 -1.08 13.80 33.02
CA ARG A 832 -0.45 14.35 34.23
C ARG A 832 0.85 13.66 34.66
N GLU A 833 1.16 12.45 34.20
CA GLU A 833 2.48 11.82 34.39
C GLU A 833 3.42 12.11 33.21
N LYS A 834 3.79 13.39 33.04
CA LYS A 834 4.98 13.77 32.26
C LYS A 834 6.25 13.43 33.04
N ALA A 835 6.55 12.14 33.17
CA ALA A 835 7.88 11.70 33.57
C ALA A 835 8.81 11.85 32.35
N PHE A 836 9.78 12.76 32.46
CA PHE A 836 10.77 13.04 31.42
C PHE A 836 11.77 11.86 31.32
N GLU A 837 11.38 10.76 30.67
CA GLU A 837 12.29 9.66 30.35
C GLU A 837 13.36 10.17 29.37
N LYS A 838 14.56 10.50 29.88
CA LYS A 838 15.70 11.00 29.08
C LYS A 838 15.95 10.16 27.80
N ASN A 839 15.69 8.86 27.88
CA ASN A 839 15.86 7.89 26.79
C ASN A 839 14.93 8.14 25.59
N SER A 840 13.78 8.81 25.79
CA SER A 840 12.85 9.13 24.69
C SER A 840 13.44 10.19 23.74
N ILE A 841 14.18 11.14 24.28
CA ILE A 841 14.84 12.22 23.54
C ILE A 841 15.97 11.66 22.69
N VAL A 842 16.79 10.74 23.22
CA VAL A 842 17.84 10.06 22.45
C VAL A 842 17.24 9.33 21.24
N LYS A 843 16.11 8.64 21.42
CA LYS A 843 15.40 7.96 20.31
C LYS A 843 14.81 8.94 19.30
N PHE A 844 14.24 10.06 19.75
CA PHE A 844 13.77 11.14 18.88
C PHE A 844 14.92 11.73 18.05
N VAL A 845 16.07 12.01 18.68
CA VAL A 845 17.26 12.59 18.03
C VAL A 845 17.76 11.70 16.88
N VAL A 846 17.82 10.37 17.09
CA VAL A 846 18.19 9.41 16.04
C VAL A 846 17.22 9.47 14.85
N VAL A 847 15.91 9.49 15.10
CA VAL A 847 14.90 9.59 14.03
C VAL A 847 14.96 10.94 13.32
N TRP A 848 15.09 12.04 14.07
CA TRP A 848 15.22 13.39 13.52
C TRP A 848 16.42 13.50 12.59
N ASN A 849 17.60 13.05 13.03
CA ASN A 849 18.82 13.05 12.22
C ASN A 849 18.69 12.16 10.97
N GLN A 850 17.96 11.05 11.03
CA GLN A 850 17.68 10.21 9.86
C GLN A 850 16.71 10.88 8.89
N ILE A 851 15.69 11.62 9.37
CA ILE A 851 14.80 12.44 8.53
C ILE A 851 15.62 13.52 7.81
N ILE A 852 16.47 14.27 8.52
CA ILE A 852 17.29 15.33 7.92
C ILE A 852 18.27 14.76 6.90
N SER A 853 18.91 13.62 7.22
CA SER A 853 19.80 12.94 6.27
C SER A 853 19.04 12.43 5.03
N SER A 854 17.78 12.01 5.18
CA SER A 854 16.93 11.60 4.06
C SER A 854 16.52 12.78 3.16
N PHE A 855 16.30 13.98 3.71
CA PHE A 855 16.12 15.18 2.89
C PHE A 855 17.38 15.58 2.13
N ARG A 856 18.57 15.35 2.71
CA ARG A 856 19.84 15.55 2.01
C ARG A 856 20.06 14.53 0.88
N GLU A 857 19.68 13.26 1.09
CA GLU A 857 19.62 12.21 0.05
C GLU A 857 18.58 12.49 -1.05
N GLU A 858 17.60 13.37 -0.79
CA GLU A 858 16.60 13.81 -1.77
C GLU A 858 16.97 15.11 -2.49
N ASP A 859 18.07 15.76 -2.11
CA ASP A 859 18.50 17.08 -2.60
C ASP A 859 17.51 18.22 -2.25
N LEU A 860 16.69 18.03 -1.21
CA LEU A 860 15.74 19.05 -0.71
C LEU A 860 16.38 20.07 0.22
N ILE A 861 17.59 19.80 0.73
CA ILE A 861 18.36 20.70 1.60
C ILE A 861 19.84 20.64 1.23
N SER A 862 20.55 21.74 1.47
CA SER A 862 22.01 21.84 1.32
C SER A 862 22.77 21.14 2.46
N ASN A 863 24.08 20.93 2.32
CA ASN A 863 24.93 20.46 3.42
C ASN A 863 24.89 21.44 4.60
N ARG A 864 24.89 22.75 4.32
CA ARG A 864 24.78 23.81 5.34
C ARG A 864 23.48 23.70 6.15
N GLU A 865 22.34 23.57 5.49
CA GLU A 865 21.05 23.38 6.17
C GLU A 865 21.00 22.07 6.95
N MET A 866 21.57 20.99 6.40
CA MET A 866 21.71 19.71 7.11
C MET A 866 22.48 19.86 8.43
N HIS A 867 23.63 20.55 8.45
CA HIS A 867 24.40 20.79 9.68
C HIS A 867 23.65 21.70 10.68
N LEU A 868 22.87 22.68 10.20
CA LEU A 868 22.05 23.55 11.05
C LEU A 868 20.84 22.83 11.69
N MET A 869 20.31 21.82 11.02
CA MET A 869 19.13 21.05 11.46
C MET A 869 19.44 19.78 12.25
N LYS A 870 20.64 19.19 12.08
CA LYS A 870 21.07 18.00 12.85
C LYS A 870 21.28 18.32 14.34
N MET A 871 21.01 17.32 15.18
CA MET A 871 21.30 17.31 16.62
C MET A 871 22.51 16.40 16.87
N PRO A 872 23.52 16.81 17.65
CA PRO A 872 24.69 15.97 17.90
C PRO A 872 24.31 14.75 18.76
N LEU A 873 24.73 13.54 18.35
CA LEU A 873 24.83 12.40 19.28
C LEU A 873 26.20 12.44 19.95
N SER A 874 26.24 12.78 21.22
CA SER A 874 27.45 12.66 22.04
C SER A 874 27.14 11.95 23.36
N SER A 875 28.17 11.47 24.04
CA SER A 875 28.09 10.92 25.39
C SER A 875 27.50 11.91 26.42
N GLU A 876 27.53 13.21 26.12
CA GLU A 876 27.00 14.28 26.96
C GLU A 876 25.45 14.31 26.98
N LEU A 877 24.76 13.74 25.99
CA LEU A 877 23.30 13.52 26.07
C LEU A 877 22.93 12.60 27.26
N PHE A 878 23.83 11.71 27.66
CA PHE A 878 23.65 10.84 28.82
C PHE A 878 24.06 11.54 30.14
N SER A 879 24.97 12.52 30.11
CA SER A 879 25.25 13.38 31.29
C SER A 879 24.11 14.35 31.59
N GLY A 880 23.25 14.64 30.60
CA GLY A 880 21.95 15.29 30.78
C GLY A 880 21.84 16.69 30.20
N GLN A 881 22.84 17.17 29.45
CA GLN A 881 22.75 18.38 28.65
C GLN A 881 22.18 18.07 27.26
N ILE A 882 21.10 18.75 26.87
CA ILE A 882 20.48 18.58 25.55
C ILE A 882 20.97 19.71 24.63
N ARG A 883 21.74 19.36 23.60
CA ARG A 883 22.18 20.29 22.54
C ARG A 883 21.15 20.32 21.41
N TRP A 884 20.49 21.47 21.24
CA TRP A 884 19.41 21.66 20.25
C TRP A 884 19.94 21.96 18.83
N PRO A 885 19.13 21.81 17.76
CA PRO A 885 19.51 22.22 16.41
C PRO A 885 19.85 23.71 16.31
N VAL A 886 20.90 24.07 15.57
CA VAL A 886 21.38 25.46 15.45
C VAL A 886 20.32 26.41 14.88
N PHE A 887 19.41 25.93 14.01
CA PHE A 887 18.32 26.75 13.47
C PHE A 887 17.28 27.22 14.52
N LEU A 888 17.21 26.57 15.70
CA LEU A 888 16.42 27.07 16.85
C LEU A 888 17.17 28.14 17.65
N LEU A 889 18.50 28.08 17.58
CA LEU A 889 19.46 28.84 18.38
C LEU A 889 19.95 30.11 17.66
N ALA A 890 19.54 30.29 16.40
CA ALA A 890 19.87 31.44 15.55
C ALA A 890 19.61 32.77 16.27
N ASN A 891 20.55 33.72 16.14
CA ASN A 891 20.56 35.03 16.80
C ASN A 891 20.58 35.01 18.36
N LYS A 892 20.39 33.86 19.04
CA LYS A 892 20.40 33.79 20.52
C LYS A 892 21.77 34.14 21.11
N PHE A 893 22.86 33.63 20.51
CA PHE A 893 24.22 33.95 20.96
C PHE A 893 24.56 35.44 20.79
N SER A 894 24.29 36.00 19.59
CA SER A 894 24.47 37.43 19.31
C SER A 894 23.63 38.33 20.22
N THR A 895 22.40 37.89 20.55
CA THR A 895 21.55 38.58 21.54
C THR A 895 22.14 38.49 22.95
N ALA A 896 22.68 37.34 23.36
CA ALA A 896 23.36 37.19 24.65
C ALA A 896 24.61 38.08 24.76
N LEU A 897 25.44 38.12 23.71
CA LEU A 897 26.61 39.00 23.62
C LEU A 897 26.23 40.48 23.72
N SER A 898 25.21 40.93 22.98
CA SER A 898 24.77 42.33 23.07
C SER A 898 24.15 42.65 24.43
N ILE A 899 23.41 41.70 25.02
CA ILE A 899 22.91 41.83 26.40
C ILE A 899 24.06 41.98 27.40
N ALA A 900 25.14 41.19 27.27
CA ALA A 900 26.29 41.22 28.18
C ALA A 900 27.11 42.52 28.05
N ARG A 901 27.43 42.92 26.81
CA ARG A 901 28.14 44.18 26.50
C ARG A 901 27.42 45.40 27.05
N ASP A 902 26.10 45.46 26.90
CA ASP A 902 25.28 46.61 27.30
C ASP A 902 24.72 46.47 28.75
N PHE A 903 25.20 45.49 29.54
CA PHE A 903 24.72 45.26 30.89
C PHE A 903 25.41 46.14 31.93
N SER A 904 24.63 46.76 32.80
CA SER A 904 25.10 47.42 34.02
C SER A 904 24.23 46.94 35.19
N GLY A 905 24.84 46.33 36.20
CA GLY A 905 24.12 45.70 37.32
C GLY A 905 24.95 44.61 37.99
N LYS A 906 24.27 43.69 38.69
CA LYS A 906 24.88 42.52 39.35
C LYS A 906 24.80 41.27 38.47
N ASP A 907 25.78 40.38 38.59
CA ASP A 907 25.85 39.07 37.94
C ASP A 907 24.53 38.28 38.01
N ALA A 908 23.90 38.24 39.19
CA ALA A 908 22.65 37.52 39.43
C ALA A 908 21.48 38.05 38.59
N ASP A 909 21.51 39.32 38.18
CA ASP A 909 20.49 39.94 37.33
C ASP A 909 20.81 39.72 35.83
N LEU A 910 22.09 39.71 35.44
CA LEU A 910 22.54 39.31 34.09
C LEU A 910 22.17 37.84 33.83
N LEU A 911 22.51 36.94 34.76
CA LEU A 911 22.21 35.53 34.68
C LEU A 911 20.69 35.27 34.66
N ARG A 912 19.89 36.05 35.39
CA ARG A 912 18.41 35.97 35.33
C ARG A 912 17.87 36.46 33.99
N LYS A 913 18.47 37.49 33.37
CA LYS A 913 18.10 37.99 32.05
C LYS A 913 18.44 36.99 30.95
N ILE A 914 19.57 36.29 31.06
CA ILE A 914 19.98 35.21 30.14
C ILE A 914 19.08 33.97 30.33
N LYS A 915 18.85 33.52 31.57
CA LYS A 915 17.97 32.37 31.90
C LYS A 915 16.48 32.62 31.68
N ARG A 916 16.06 33.79 31.16
CA ARG A 916 14.67 34.03 30.75
C ARG A 916 14.30 33.28 29.47
N ASP A 917 15.28 32.93 28.65
CA ASP A 917 15.13 32.12 27.45
C ASP A 917 16.04 30.90 27.56
N ASP A 918 15.43 29.72 27.75
CA ASP A 918 16.15 28.46 27.97
C ASP A 918 17.16 28.18 26.84
N TYR A 919 16.80 28.50 25.60
CA TYR A 919 17.70 28.32 24.45
C TYR A 919 18.89 29.29 24.49
N MET A 920 18.70 30.52 24.96
CA MET A 920 19.78 31.50 25.06
C MET A 920 20.81 31.11 26.12
N TYR A 921 20.35 30.59 27.27
CA TYR A 921 21.25 30.05 28.29
C TYR A 921 22.02 28.82 27.79
N LEU A 922 21.33 27.84 27.19
CA LEU A 922 21.95 26.62 26.67
C LEU A 922 23.01 26.91 25.59
N VAL A 923 22.79 27.92 24.74
CA VAL A 923 23.74 28.33 23.70
C VAL A 923 25.01 28.94 24.28
N VAL A 924 24.90 29.81 25.30
CA VAL A 924 26.07 30.41 25.93
C VAL A 924 26.94 29.33 26.59
N THR A 925 26.32 28.36 27.27
CA THR A 925 27.03 27.20 27.82
C THR A 925 27.65 26.33 26.72
N GLU A 926 26.90 25.97 25.66
CA GLU A 926 27.41 25.15 24.56
C GLU A 926 28.59 25.82 23.83
N CYS A 927 28.56 27.14 23.64
CA CYS A 927 29.67 27.89 23.05
C CYS A 927 30.91 27.92 23.94
N TYR A 928 30.74 28.08 25.26
CA TYR A 928 31.85 28.05 26.22
C TYR A 928 32.51 26.67 26.27
N ASP A 929 31.70 25.61 26.44
CA ASP A 929 32.17 24.22 26.46
C ASP A 929 32.87 23.84 25.14
N SER A 930 32.36 24.33 24.00
CA SER A 930 32.97 24.11 22.68
C SER A 930 34.31 24.84 22.52
N LEU A 931 34.44 26.07 23.03
CA LEU A 931 35.70 26.82 23.02
C LEU A 931 36.76 26.11 23.85
N LYS A 932 36.41 25.69 25.08
CA LYS A 932 37.27 24.90 25.96
C LYS A 932 37.77 23.63 25.27
N TYR A 933 36.86 22.85 24.69
CA TYR A 933 37.19 21.63 23.96
C TYR A 933 38.09 21.85 22.73
N VAL A 934 37.91 22.95 21.98
CA VAL A 934 38.79 23.28 20.84
C VAL A 934 40.19 23.67 21.32
N LEU A 935 40.31 24.46 22.39
CA LEU A 935 41.61 24.85 22.95
C LEU A 935 42.37 23.65 23.55
N GLU A 936 41.67 22.76 24.26
CA GLU A 936 42.24 21.51 24.83
C GLU A 936 42.77 20.54 23.77
N ILE A 937 42.21 20.53 22.55
CA ILE A 937 42.68 19.69 21.44
C ILE A 937 43.78 20.37 20.64
N LEU A 938 43.67 21.68 20.44
CA LEU A 938 44.58 22.43 19.57
C LEU A 938 45.93 22.68 20.24
N VAL A 939 45.98 22.88 21.55
CA VAL A 939 47.20 23.22 22.30
C VAL A 939 47.74 22.00 23.05
N VAL A 940 48.96 21.61 22.70
CA VAL A 940 49.63 20.39 23.19
C VAL A 940 50.88 20.68 24.04
N GLY A 941 51.42 21.90 23.96
CA GLY A 941 52.57 22.29 24.78
C GLY A 941 52.23 22.34 26.28
N ASP A 942 53.00 21.63 27.12
CA ASP A 942 52.77 21.54 28.58
C ASP A 942 52.70 22.91 29.27
N PHE A 943 53.43 23.90 28.76
CA PHE A 943 53.47 25.25 29.30
C PHE A 943 52.25 26.06 28.89
N GLU A 944 51.93 26.07 27.60
CA GLU A 944 50.77 26.72 27.02
C GLU A 944 49.45 26.13 27.55
N GLN A 945 49.39 24.81 27.77
CA GLN A 945 48.24 24.14 28.37
C GLN A 945 48.02 24.57 29.83
N ARG A 946 49.08 24.72 30.64
CA ARG A 946 48.97 25.28 32.01
C ARG A 946 48.46 26.71 32.02
N ILE A 947 48.91 27.53 31.06
CA ILE A 947 48.47 28.91 30.92
C ILE A 947 46.97 28.98 30.57
N ILE A 948 46.53 28.20 29.58
CA ILE A 948 45.11 28.13 29.20
C ILE A 948 44.25 27.60 30.34
N SER A 949 44.68 26.53 31.02
CA SER A 949 43.97 26.01 32.19
C SER A 949 43.86 27.05 33.31
N GLY A 950 44.93 27.78 33.63
CA GLY A 950 44.90 28.84 34.65
C GLY A 950 43.95 30.00 34.30
N ILE A 951 43.81 30.35 33.02
CA ILE A 951 42.84 31.34 32.56
C ILE A 951 41.40 30.79 32.69
N LEU A 952 41.16 29.53 32.30
CA LEU A 952 39.86 28.90 32.42
C LEU A 952 39.44 28.73 33.89
N ASP A 953 40.36 28.33 34.77
CA ASP A 953 40.12 28.18 36.21
C ASP A 953 39.76 29.51 36.89
N GLU A 954 40.41 30.63 36.52
CA GLU A 954 40.06 31.97 37.01
C GLU A 954 38.65 32.38 36.53
N ILE A 955 38.32 32.13 35.24
CA ILE A 955 36.98 32.42 34.69
C ILE A 955 35.90 31.56 35.38
N GLU A 956 36.12 30.26 35.55
CA GLU A 956 35.21 29.35 36.27
C GLU A 956 35.09 29.75 37.76
N GLY A 957 36.18 30.23 38.37
CA GLY A 957 36.22 30.81 39.69
C GLY A 957 35.34 32.06 39.83
N SER A 958 35.47 33.05 38.94
CA SER A 958 34.63 34.25 38.93
C SER A 958 33.14 33.94 38.67
N ILE A 959 32.84 32.94 37.81
CA ILE A 959 31.47 32.43 37.63
C ILE A 959 30.93 31.84 38.94
N GLY A 960 31.73 31.02 39.62
CA GLY A 960 31.36 30.38 40.89
C GLY A 960 31.14 31.37 42.04
N CYS A 961 32.01 32.38 42.14
CA CYS A 961 31.94 33.45 43.15
C CYS A 961 30.91 34.55 42.83
N SER A 962 30.34 34.58 41.61
CA SER A 962 29.46 35.65 41.12
C SER A 962 30.13 37.04 41.13
N THR A 963 31.39 37.09 40.70
CA THR A 963 32.21 38.30 40.54
C THR A 963 32.61 38.55 39.08
N LEU A 964 31.92 37.92 38.12
CA LEU A 964 32.20 37.97 36.69
C LEU A 964 32.26 39.41 36.14
N LEU A 965 31.32 40.28 36.56
CA LEU A 965 31.31 41.70 36.15
C LEU A 965 32.34 42.57 36.90
N GLU A 966 32.94 42.05 37.98
CA GLU A 966 33.99 42.73 38.75
C GLU A 966 35.41 42.33 38.27
N ASP A 967 35.54 41.12 37.71
CA ASP A 967 36.81 40.53 37.26
C ASP A 967 37.05 40.65 35.74
N LEU A 968 35.98 40.66 34.92
CA LEU A 968 36.05 40.65 33.47
C LEU A 968 35.35 41.86 32.82
N ASN A 969 36.02 42.47 31.85
CA ASN A 969 35.48 43.57 31.06
C ASN A 969 34.59 43.07 29.90
N MET A 970 33.26 43.11 30.09
CA MET A 970 32.29 42.65 29.08
C MET A 970 32.30 43.44 27.77
N SER A 971 32.96 44.61 27.68
CA SER A 971 33.00 45.39 26.43
C SER A 971 33.81 44.73 25.32
N GLU A 972 34.80 43.89 25.67
CA GLU A 972 35.76 43.28 24.73
C GLU A 972 35.34 41.89 24.23
N LEU A 973 34.28 41.31 24.79
CA LEU A 973 33.69 40.06 24.31
C LEU A 973 33.37 40.02 22.80
N PRO A 974 32.91 41.11 22.14
CA PRO A 974 32.74 41.14 20.69
C PRO A 974 34.05 41.04 19.90
N ALA A 975 35.15 41.61 20.41
CA ALA A 975 36.47 41.52 19.76
C ALA A 975 37.01 40.09 19.86
N LEU A 976 36.90 39.48 21.05
CA LEU A 976 37.19 38.07 21.27
C LEU A 976 36.33 37.16 20.36
N HIS A 977 35.03 37.43 20.24
CA HIS A 977 34.14 36.69 19.32
C HIS A 977 34.63 36.75 17.87
N THR A 978 35.03 37.92 17.36
CA THR A 978 35.55 38.03 15.99
C THR A 978 36.84 37.24 15.77
N LYS A 979 37.76 37.23 16.75
CA LYS A 979 39.01 36.45 16.66
C LYS A 979 38.80 34.95 16.82
N CYS A 980 37.85 34.52 17.66
CA CYS A 980 37.44 33.12 17.74
C CYS A 980 36.81 32.62 16.42
N VAL A 981 36.07 33.46 15.68
CA VAL A 981 35.56 33.09 14.34
C VAL A 981 36.71 32.95 13.34
N GLU A 982 37.66 33.90 13.29
CA GLU A 982 38.84 33.83 12.44
C GLU A 982 39.66 32.55 12.69
N LEU A 983 39.88 32.17 13.95
CA LEU A 983 40.54 30.91 14.32
C LEU A 983 39.77 29.69 13.80
N LEU A 984 38.45 29.64 13.97
CA LEU A 984 37.64 28.49 13.57
C LEU A 984 37.52 28.33 12.06
N GLU A 985 37.54 29.41 11.29
CA GLU A 985 37.57 29.36 9.82
C GLU A 985 38.87 28.70 9.33
N LEU A 986 40.02 29.11 9.86
CA LEU A 986 41.33 28.48 9.58
C LEU A 986 41.36 26.98 9.97
N LEU A 987 40.74 26.60 11.10
CA LEU A 987 40.66 25.20 11.54
C LEU A 987 39.72 24.34 10.67
N VAL A 988 38.76 24.93 9.95
CA VAL A 988 37.87 24.22 9.02
C VAL A 988 38.49 24.09 7.63
N GLU A 989 39.29 25.06 7.20
CA GLU A 989 40.03 25.00 5.93
C GLU A 989 41.19 23.98 5.97
N GLY A 990 41.87 23.84 7.12
CA GLY A 990 42.78 22.71 7.39
C GLY A 990 44.08 22.67 6.56
N ASN A 991 44.39 23.73 5.82
CA ASN A 991 45.57 23.82 4.96
C ASN A 991 46.86 23.99 5.78
N GLU A 992 47.87 23.12 5.59
CA GLU A 992 49.15 23.18 6.34
C GLU A 992 49.85 24.55 6.24
N GLU A 993 49.72 25.24 5.10
CA GLU A 993 50.28 26.58 4.85
C GLU A 993 49.73 27.66 5.81
N GLN A 994 48.59 27.41 6.47
CA GLN A 994 47.94 28.34 7.40
C GLN A 994 48.44 28.23 8.84
N TYR A 995 49.39 27.34 9.16
CA TYR A 995 49.93 27.18 10.53
C TYR A 995 50.32 28.53 11.17
N CYS A 996 51.04 29.38 10.43
CA CYS A 996 51.45 30.70 10.92
C CYS A 996 50.29 31.67 11.16
N ASN A 997 49.12 31.48 10.53
CA ASN A 997 47.93 32.28 10.77
C ASN A 997 47.14 31.77 11.98
N VAL A 998 47.09 30.45 12.19
CA VAL A 998 46.53 29.83 13.40
C VAL A 998 47.31 30.27 14.66
N VAL A 999 48.65 30.29 14.60
CA VAL A 999 49.50 30.82 15.69
C VAL A 999 49.15 32.28 16.00
N LYS A 1000 49.04 33.15 14.98
CA LYS A 1000 48.67 34.56 15.18
C LYS A 1000 47.28 34.73 15.77
N ALA A 1001 46.28 34.00 15.27
CA ALA A 1001 44.92 34.08 15.80
C ALA A 1001 44.87 33.65 17.28
N LEU A 1002 45.65 32.66 17.69
CA LEU A 1002 45.79 32.27 19.11
C LEU A 1002 46.53 33.33 19.95
N GLN A 1003 47.58 33.95 19.40
CA GLN A 1003 48.27 35.06 20.07
C GLN A 1003 47.36 36.29 20.25
N ASP A 1004 46.61 36.67 19.21
CA ASP A 1004 45.62 37.76 19.26
C ASP A 1004 44.52 37.47 20.30
N ILE A 1005 43.99 36.24 20.33
CA ILE A 1005 43.02 35.80 21.34
C ILE A 1005 43.61 35.89 22.75
N PHE A 1006 44.85 35.42 22.93
CA PHE A 1006 45.52 35.45 24.22
C PHE A 1006 45.75 36.89 24.71
N GLU A 1007 46.25 37.77 23.85
CA GLU A 1007 46.48 39.19 24.17
C GLU A 1007 45.18 39.89 24.58
N ILE A 1008 44.10 39.74 23.81
CA ILE A 1008 42.77 40.28 24.14
C ILE A 1008 42.28 39.76 25.50
N VAL A 1009 42.43 38.45 25.77
CA VAL A 1009 41.98 37.86 27.04
C VAL A 1009 42.80 38.40 28.23
N THR A 1010 44.12 38.50 28.11
CA THR A 1010 44.99 38.81 29.26
C THR A 1010 45.18 40.30 29.52
N SER A 1011 45.12 41.13 28.47
CA SER A 1011 45.37 42.57 28.56
C SER A 1011 44.08 43.39 28.62
N ASP A 1012 43.05 43.00 27.87
CA ASP A 1012 41.84 43.82 27.66
C ASP A 1012 40.59 43.26 28.37
N LEU A 1013 40.46 41.93 28.46
CA LEU A 1013 39.31 41.25 29.08
C LEU A 1013 39.50 41.06 30.60
N MET A 1014 40.64 40.54 31.06
CA MET A 1014 40.89 40.22 32.48
C MET A 1014 41.45 41.42 33.25
N LEU A 1015 40.65 42.04 34.12
CA LEU A 1015 41.05 43.23 34.90
C LEU A 1015 42.18 42.96 35.92
N LYS A 1016 42.49 41.68 36.18
CA LYS A 1016 43.61 41.22 37.04
C LYS A 1016 44.67 40.42 36.28
N GLY A 1017 44.55 40.28 34.96
CA GLY A 1017 45.26 39.28 34.13
C GLY A 1017 46.78 39.23 34.32
N CYS A 1018 47.45 40.39 34.43
CA CYS A 1018 48.90 40.44 34.65
C CYS A 1018 49.36 39.69 35.91
N ARG A 1019 48.59 39.71 37.01
CA ARG A 1019 48.97 38.99 38.25
C ARG A 1019 48.87 37.47 38.08
N THR A 1020 47.93 37.02 37.28
CA THR A 1020 47.73 35.61 36.96
C THR A 1020 48.88 35.11 36.07
N LEU A 1021 49.30 35.91 35.08
CA LEU A 1021 50.54 35.63 34.32
C LEU A 1021 51.76 35.61 35.24
N ASP A 1022 52.02 36.66 36.02
CA ASP A 1022 53.23 36.78 36.86
C ASP A 1022 53.42 35.54 37.78
N SER A 1023 52.33 35.00 38.33
CA SER A 1023 52.37 33.78 39.15
C SER A 1023 52.61 32.49 38.37
N LEU A 1024 52.13 32.38 37.13
CA LEU A 1024 52.38 31.24 36.24
C LEU A 1024 53.82 31.25 35.67
N TYR A 1025 54.35 32.43 35.31
CA TYR A 1025 55.73 32.57 34.85
C TYR A 1025 56.75 32.40 35.99
N ALA A 1026 56.44 32.81 37.23
CA ALA A 1026 57.32 32.65 38.38
C ALA A 1026 57.63 31.18 38.77
N HIS A 1027 56.88 30.20 38.27
CA HIS A 1027 57.15 28.77 38.47
C HIS A 1027 58.25 28.20 37.54
N ARG A 1028 58.93 29.06 36.75
CA ARG A 1028 59.92 28.65 35.75
C ARG A 1028 61.38 28.77 36.22
N ASP A 1029 61.68 29.62 37.20
CA ASP A 1029 63.05 29.88 37.74
C ASP A 1029 63.52 28.80 38.74
N GLY A 1030 63.19 27.53 38.45
CA GLY A 1030 63.21 26.42 39.39
C GLY A 1030 64.08 25.21 39.02
N ASP A 1031 64.94 25.28 37.99
CA ASP A 1031 66.15 24.46 37.89
C ASP A 1031 67.09 24.91 36.75
N ASP A 1032 68.39 24.69 36.97
CA ASP A 1032 69.55 24.75 36.06
C ASP A 1032 69.82 26.01 35.21
N SER A 1033 70.76 26.80 35.72
CA SER A 1033 71.62 27.70 34.93
C SER A 1033 72.68 26.90 34.16
N GLU A 1034 72.66 26.94 32.82
CA GLU A 1034 73.86 27.28 32.02
C GLU A 1034 73.58 27.48 30.50
N LEU A 1035 74.18 28.55 29.96
CA LEU A 1035 74.70 28.68 28.60
C LEU A 1035 73.82 28.25 27.38
N PHE A 1036 72.99 29.15 26.85
CA PHE A 1036 73.00 29.57 25.42
C PHE A 1036 71.90 30.63 25.16
N THR A 1037 72.22 31.66 24.38
CA THR A 1037 71.23 32.65 23.90
C THR A 1037 70.37 32.06 22.78
N HIS A 1038 69.40 31.22 23.14
CA HIS A 1038 68.28 30.92 22.24
C HIS A 1038 67.25 32.03 22.34
N ILE A 1039 66.89 32.60 21.19
CA ILE A 1039 65.72 33.47 21.07
C ILE A 1039 64.51 32.60 21.44
N GLU A 1040 63.85 32.91 22.55
CA GLU A 1040 62.63 32.18 22.92
C GLU A 1040 61.59 32.36 21.81
N PRO A 1041 61.01 31.27 21.26
CA PRO A 1041 59.90 31.40 20.33
C PRO A 1041 58.73 32.07 21.05
N GLN A 1042 58.02 32.94 20.33
CA GLN A 1042 56.79 33.55 20.82
C GLN A 1042 55.79 32.48 21.27
N LEU A 1043 54.90 32.80 22.22
CA LEU A 1043 53.89 31.88 22.74
C LEU A 1043 53.13 31.20 21.57
N PHE A 1044 52.94 29.88 21.66
CA PHE A 1044 52.38 29.03 20.61
C PHE A 1044 53.17 28.87 19.30
N ALA A 1045 54.27 29.60 19.08
CA ALA A 1045 55.02 29.56 17.81
C ALA A 1045 55.98 28.36 17.69
N SER A 1046 56.18 27.57 18.76
CA SER A 1046 57.01 26.36 18.69
C SER A 1046 56.29 25.24 17.91
N ALA A 1047 57.05 24.44 17.15
CA ALA A 1047 56.51 23.32 16.38
C ALA A 1047 55.99 22.13 17.24
N ARG A 1048 55.96 22.27 18.57
CA ARG A 1048 55.36 21.32 19.51
C ARG A 1048 54.23 21.93 20.35
N SER A 1049 53.92 23.22 20.17
CA SER A 1049 52.93 23.93 20.99
C SER A 1049 51.50 23.68 20.51
N ILE A 1050 51.29 23.55 19.19
CA ILE A 1050 49.98 23.39 18.54
C ILE A 1050 49.93 22.08 17.74
N HIS A 1051 48.78 21.39 17.79
CA HIS A 1051 48.46 20.26 16.91
C HIS A 1051 47.66 20.72 15.67
N PHE A 1052 48.36 21.19 14.64
CA PHE A 1052 47.76 21.58 13.35
C PHE A 1052 48.55 20.99 12.18
N PRO A 1053 47.91 20.38 11.15
CA PRO A 1053 46.47 20.17 11.03
C PRO A 1053 45.90 19.20 12.08
N LEU A 1054 44.59 19.27 12.31
CA LEU A 1054 43.89 18.38 13.23
C LEU A 1054 43.79 16.97 12.62
N PRO A 1055 43.69 15.89 13.43
CA PRO A 1055 43.56 14.54 12.88
C PRO A 1055 42.25 14.39 12.10
N ASP A 1056 42.29 13.63 10.98
CA ASP A 1056 41.17 13.30 10.05
C ASP A 1056 40.02 12.46 10.67
N SER A 1057 39.67 12.73 11.92
CA SER A 1057 38.47 12.23 12.56
C SER A 1057 37.31 13.16 12.26
N GLY A 1058 36.42 12.74 11.35
CA GLY A 1058 35.27 13.55 10.91
C GLY A 1058 34.39 14.07 12.06
N LEU A 1059 34.40 13.41 13.22
CA LEU A 1059 33.71 13.84 14.44
C LEU A 1059 34.28 15.15 15.04
N ILE A 1060 35.60 15.38 14.98
CA ILE A 1060 36.21 16.63 15.47
C ILE A 1060 35.88 17.77 14.49
N VAL A 1061 36.04 17.52 13.18
CA VAL A 1061 35.71 18.49 12.13
C VAL A 1061 34.22 18.88 12.17
N ASP A 1062 33.31 17.93 12.37
CA ASP A 1062 31.87 18.21 12.52
C ASP A 1062 31.55 19.04 13.78
N LYS A 1063 32.26 18.83 14.90
CA LYS A 1063 32.13 19.66 16.11
C LYS A 1063 32.59 21.09 15.85
N ILE A 1064 33.74 21.28 15.20
CA ILE A 1064 34.29 22.60 14.87
C ILE A 1064 33.36 23.33 13.90
N LYS A 1065 32.87 22.65 12.84
CA LYS A 1065 31.86 23.19 11.92
C LYS A 1065 30.58 23.59 12.65
N ARG A 1066 30.10 22.79 13.61
CA ARG A 1066 28.93 23.16 14.45
C ARG A 1066 29.22 24.40 15.31
N PHE A 1067 30.40 24.49 15.92
CA PHE A 1067 30.77 25.63 16.75
C PHE A 1067 30.87 26.92 15.92
N LEU A 1068 31.54 26.87 14.76
CA LEU A 1068 31.56 27.98 13.79
C LEU A 1068 30.13 28.40 13.38
N LEU A 1069 29.22 27.45 13.13
CA LEU A 1069 27.82 27.76 12.84
C LEU A 1069 27.10 28.42 14.03
N LEU A 1070 27.32 27.99 15.28
CA LEU A 1070 26.73 28.63 16.47
C LEU A 1070 27.17 30.09 16.61
N LEU A 1071 28.44 30.41 16.32
CA LEU A 1071 28.98 31.77 16.41
C LEU A 1071 28.59 32.68 15.23
N THR A 1072 28.35 32.12 14.04
CA THR A 1072 28.12 32.89 12.79
C THR A 1072 26.66 33.00 12.36
N THR A 1073 25.75 32.20 12.92
CA THR A 1073 24.38 32.07 12.43
C THR A 1073 23.48 33.26 12.80
N ARG A 1074 23.07 34.02 11.77
CA ARG A 1074 22.18 35.20 11.83
C ARG A 1074 20.73 34.87 11.41
N ASP A 1075 19.89 35.89 11.35
CA ASP A 1075 18.43 35.79 11.12
C ASP A 1075 18.00 34.96 9.89
N LYS A 1076 18.82 34.85 8.83
CA LYS A 1076 18.50 34.00 7.67
C LYS A 1076 18.29 32.52 8.03
N ALA A 1077 18.85 32.03 9.13
CA ALA A 1077 18.59 30.66 9.59
C ALA A 1077 17.20 30.48 10.21
N MET A 1078 16.43 31.56 10.41
CA MET A 1078 15.05 31.46 10.83
C MET A 1078 14.17 30.82 9.75
N ASP A 1079 14.50 30.92 8.47
CA ASP A 1079 13.65 30.42 7.38
C ASP A 1079 14.11 29.05 6.82
N ILE A 1080 14.90 28.30 7.62
CA ILE A 1080 15.45 26.99 7.26
C ILE A 1080 14.52 25.83 7.66
N PRO A 1081 14.26 24.84 6.78
CA PRO A 1081 14.79 24.71 5.42
C PRO A 1081 14.10 25.67 4.44
N SER A 1082 14.86 26.15 3.46
CA SER A 1082 14.40 27.08 2.43
C SER A 1082 13.43 26.45 1.43
N ASN A 1083 13.65 25.20 1.05
CA ASN A 1083 12.81 24.45 0.10
C ASN A 1083 11.38 24.19 0.64
N LEU A 1084 10.38 24.50 -0.18
CA LEU A 1084 8.96 24.42 0.19
C LEU A 1084 8.48 22.99 0.46
N GLU A 1085 9.04 21.99 -0.23
CA GLU A 1085 8.67 20.58 -0.03
C GLU A 1085 9.22 20.06 1.30
N ALA A 1086 10.46 20.42 1.66
CA ALA A 1086 11.02 20.14 2.98
C ALA A 1086 10.19 20.78 4.11
N GLN A 1087 9.84 22.07 3.99
CA GLN A 1087 8.96 22.76 4.95
C GLN A 1087 7.61 22.05 5.10
N ARG A 1088 6.99 21.65 3.98
CA ARG A 1088 5.69 20.95 3.95
C ARG A 1088 5.79 19.61 4.67
N ARG A 1089 6.81 18.79 4.37
CA ARG A 1089 7.00 17.47 4.97
C ARG A 1089 7.29 17.53 6.47
N ILE A 1090 8.14 18.45 6.92
CA ILE A 1090 8.42 18.65 8.36
C ILE A 1090 7.17 19.13 9.10
N SER A 1091 6.46 20.11 8.55
CA SER A 1091 5.23 20.64 9.19
C SER A 1091 4.13 19.58 9.25
N PHE A 1092 4.01 18.73 8.22
CA PHE A 1092 3.08 17.60 8.21
C PHE A 1092 3.46 16.51 9.23
N PHE A 1093 4.74 16.14 9.31
CA PHE A 1093 5.24 15.20 10.33
C PHE A 1093 4.96 15.72 11.74
N ALA A 1094 5.33 16.98 12.03
CA ALA A 1094 5.10 17.63 13.31
C ALA A 1094 3.61 17.70 13.66
N THR A 1095 2.75 18.14 12.73
CA THR A 1095 1.30 18.19 12.97
C THR A 1095 0.73 16.80 13.27
N SER A 1096 1.18 15.77 12.53
CA SER A 1096 0.71 14.39 12.71
C SER A 1096 0.98 13.85 14.12
N LEU A 1097 2.06 14.27 14.78
CA LEU A 1097 2.38 13.90 16.18
C LEU A 1097 1.46 14.56 17.21
N PHE A 1098 0.76 15.65 16.88
CA PHE A 1098 -0.23 16.31 17.76
C PHE A 1098 -1.67 15.93 17.43
N MET A 1099 -1.91 15.20 16.33
CA MET A 1099 -3.22 14.60 16.04
C MET A 1099 -3.51 13.40 16.95
N ASP A 1100 -4.78 13.02 17.04
CA ASP A 1100 -5.22 11.79 17.70
C ASP A 1100 -4.79 10.56 16.88
N MET A 1101 -3.67 9.94 17.28
CA MET A 1101 -3.04 8.80 16.60
C MET A 1101 -3.05 7.56 17.51
N PRO A 1102 -3.36 6.35 16.99
CA PRO A 1102 -3.19 5.13 17.76
C PRO A 1102 -1.71 4.88 18.10
N ARG A 1103 -1.45 4.42 19.33
CA ARG A 1103 -0.08 4.08 19.77
C ARG A 1103 0.53 2.96 18.93
N ALA A 1104 1.77 3.15 18.50
CA ALA A 1104 2.52 2.16 17.75
C ALA A 1104 2.78 0.90 18.60
N PRO A 1105 2.46 -0.31 18.11
CA PRO A 1105 2.97 -1.53 18.70
C PRO A 1105 4.46 -1.68 18.37
N LYS A 1106 5.18 -2.52 19.13
CA LYS A 1106 6.51 -2.97 18.73
C LYS A 1106 6.49 -3.58 17.33
N VAL A 1107 7.54 -3.41 16.53
CA VAL A 1107 7.62 -3.92 15.14
C VAL A 1107 7.33 -5.42 15.08
N ARG A 1108 7.84 -6.21 16.04
CA ARG A 1108 7.54 -7.65 16.18
C ARG A 1108 6.03 -7.97 16.31
N ASN A 1109 5.25 -7.06 16.89
CA ASN A 1109 3.82 -7.22 17.13
C ASN A 1109 2.96 -6.55 16.02
N MET A 1110 3.58 -5.92 15.02
CA MET A 1110 2.87 -5.21 13.95
C MET A 1110 2.05 -6.19 13.09
N LEU A 1111 1.05 -5.66 12.36
CA LEU A 1111 0.42 -6.41 11.27
C LEU A 1111 1.32 -6.32 10.03
N SER A 1112 1.59 -7.47 9.40
CA SER A 1112 2.22 -7.49 8.08
C SER A 1112 1.29 -6.82 7.08
N PHE A 1113 1.87 -5.99 6.21
CA PHE A 1113 1.19 -5.38 5.07
C PHE A 1113 2.05 -5.60 3.83
N SER A 1114 1.38 -5.74 2.68
CA SER A 1114 2.02 -5.82 1.37
C SER A 1114 1.56 -4.63 0.57
N VAL A 1115 2.49 -3.95 -0.10
CA VAL A 1115 2.14 -2.80 -0.93
C VAL A 1115 2.08 -3.25 -2.39
N LEU A 1116 0.92 -3.08 -3.01
CA LEU A 1116 0.71 -3.41 -4.42
C LEU A 1116 0.93 -2.15 -5.26
N THR A 1117 1.95 -2.17 -6.11
CA THR A 1117 2.14 -1.13 -7.13
C THR A 1117 1.31 -1.51 -8.36
N PRO A 1118 0.35 -0.69 -8.81
CA PRO A 1118 -0.36 -0.94 -10.06
C PRO A 1118 0.63 -0.92 -11.24
N HIS A 1119 0.49 -1.88 -12.15
CA HIS A 1119 1.31 -1.94 -13.35
C HIS A 1119 0.82 -0.90 -14.36
N TYR A 1120 1.50 0.24 -14.40
CA TYR A 1120 1.33 1.26 -15.43
C TYR A 1120 2.12 0.90 -16.70
N MET A 1121 1.73 1.50 -17.82
CA MET A 1121 2.48 1.49 -19.08
C MET A 1121 3.67 2.46 -19.08
N GLU A 1122 3.93 3.14 -17.96
CA GLU A 1122 5.07 4.04 -17.72
C GLU A 1122 6.28 3.22 -17.23
N ASP A 1123 7.47 3.47 -17.78
CA ASP A 1123 8.72 2.89 -17.27
C ASP A 1123 9.12 3.50 -15.91
N VAL A 1124 9.74 2.69 -15.04
CA VAL A 1124 10.05 3.08 -13.64
C VAL A 1124 11.16 4.14 -13.51
N LYS A 1125 12.01 4.30 -14.53
CA LYS A 1125 13.05 5.34 -14.64
C LYS A 1125 13.08 5.85 -16.07
N TYR A 1126 13.31 7.14 -16.29
CA TYR A 1126 13.59 7.66 -17.64
C TYR A 1126 14.81 6.97 -18.26
N SER A 1127 14.77 6.74 -19.57
CA SER A 1127 15.97 6.45 -20.35
C SER A 1127 16.84 7.71 -20.54
N SER A 1128 18.13 7.53 -20.85
CA SER A 1128 19.01 8.66 -21.19
C SER A 1128 18.53 9.38 -22.44
N GLU A 1129 18.14 8.61 -23.46
CA GLU A 1129 17.61 9.14 -24.72
C GLU A 1129 16.39 10.05 -24.50
N GLU A 1130 15.44 9.68 -23.62
CA GLU A 1130 14.28 10.51 -23.28
C GLU A 1130 14.69 11.79 -22.56
N LEU A 1131 15.61 11.70 -21.58
CA LEU A 1131 16.07 12.83 -20.77
C LEU A 1131 16.62 13.97 -21.63
N HIS A 1132 17.36 13.61 -22.68
CA HIS A 1132 17.99 14.52 -23.64
C HIS A 1132 17.17 14.72 -24.92
N SER A 1133 15.99 14.09 -25.05
CA SER A 1133 15.16 14.22 -26.26
C SER A 1133 14.50 15.60 -26.36
N ASN A 1134 14.73 16.28 -27.48
CA ASN A 1134 14.15 17.60 -27.78
C ASN A 1134 12.83 17.50 -28.58
N LYS A 1135 12.02 16.46 -28.37
CA LYS A 1135 10.81 16.20 -29.19
C LYS A 1135 9.78 17.33 -29.12
N GLU A 1136 9.77 18.10 -28.04
CA GLU A 1136 8.89 19.26 -27.82
C GLU A 1136 9.67 20.61 -27.77
N GLY A 1137 10.91 20.63 -28.28
CA GLY A 1137 11.75 21.84 -28.41
C GLY A 1137 12.64 22.17 -27.21
N VAL A 1138 12.41 21.54 -26.05
CA VAL A 1138 13.24 21.64 -24.83
C VAL A 1138 13.43 20.24 -24.25
N SER A 1139 14.62 19.93 -23.74
CA SER A 1139 14.87 18.63 -23.11
C SER A 1139 14.21 18.51 -21.74
N ILE A 1140 13.81 17.29 -21.37
CA ILE A 1140 13.20 17.00 -20.06
C ILE A 1140 14.16 17.43 -18.93
N LEU A 1141 15.47 17.18 -19.10
CA LEU A 1141 16.48 17.59 -18.13
C LEU A 1141 16.49 19.12 -17.91
N PHE A 1142 16.53 19.92 -18.98
CA PHE A 1142 16.54 21.38 -18.87
C PHE A 1142 15.26 21.90 -18.21
N TYR A 1143 14.11 21.30 -18.52
CA TYR A 1143 12.84 21.65 -17.90
C TYR A 1143 12.86 21.39 -16.38
N MET A 1144 13.37 20.23 -15.94
CA MET A 1144 13.50 19.90 -14.51
C MET A 1144 14.47 20.85 -13.78
N GLN A 1145 15.61 21.18 -14.39
CA GLN A 1145 16.57 22.17 -13.85
C GLN A 1145 15.97 23.57 -13.68
N LYS A 1146 14.98 23.96 -14.51
CA LYS A 1146 14.30 25.26 -14.41
C LYS A 1146 13.13 25.29 -13.43
N ILE A 1147 12.52 24.15 -13.13
CA ILE A 1147 11.45 24.07 -12.11
C ILE A 1147 12.02 23.91 -10.70
N PHE A 1148 13.12 23.16 -10.56
CA PHE A 1148 13.74 22.85 -9.26
C PHE A 1148 15.19 23.37 -9.19
N PRO A 1149 15.43 24.69 -9.29
CA PRO A 1149 16.78 25.24 -9.32
C PRO A 1149 17.53 25.04 -7.99
N ASP A 1150 16.83 25.18 -6.86
CA ASP A 1150 17.34 24.95 -5.50
C ASP A 1150 17.72 23.47 -5.29
N GLU A 1151 16.88 22.55 -5.73
CA GLU A 1151 17.15 21.11 -5.63
C GLU A 1151 18.21 20.62 -6.64
N TRP A 1152 18.49 21.42 -7.69
CA TRP A 1152 19.59 21.18 -8.62
C TRP A 1152 20.93 21.66 -8.03
N GLU A 1153 20.97 22.84 -7.39
CA GLU A 1153 22.15 23.31 -6.64
C GLU A 1153 22.53 22.32 -5.53
N ASN A 1154 21.56 21.85 -4.74
CA ASN A 1154 21.78 20.81 -3.71
C ASN A 1154 22.27 19.47 -4.29
N PHE A 1155 21.89 19.14 -5.53
CA PHE A 1155 22.35 17.93 -6.22
C PHE A 1155 23.80 18.05 -6.67
N LEU A 1156 24.18 19.16 -7.29
CA LEU A 1156 25.57 19.45 -7.65
C LEU A 1156 26.49 19.44 -6.41
N GLU A 1157 26.04 20.07 -5.32
CA GLU A 1157 26.72 20.05 -4.01
C GLU A 1157 26.88 18.62 -3.43
N ARG A 1158 26.02 17.66 -3.82
CA ARG A 1158 26.13 16.25 -3.39
C ARG A 1158 27.09 15.44 -4.26
N VAL A 1159 27.13 15.74 -5.55
CA VAL A 1159 27.98 15.04 -6.54
C VAL A 1159 29.42 15.55 -6.47
N GLY A 1160 29.65 16.74 -5.91
CA GLY A 1160 30.98 17.33 -5.75
C GLY A 1160 31.42 18.20 -6.94
N THR A 1161 30.49 18.54 -7.82
CA THR A 1161 30.71 19.42 -8.98
C THR A 1161 30.35 20.87 -8.63
N GLU A 1162 31.30 21.62 -8.07
CA GLU A 1162 31.08 22.99 -7.57
C GLU A 1162 30.75 24.02 -8.66
N ASN A 1163 30.92 23.68 -9.94
CA ASN A 1163 30.68 24.57 -11.07
C ASN A 1163 29.30 24.36 -11.70
N LEU A 1164 28.43 25.38 -11.63
CA LEU A 1164 27.17 25.50 -12.39
C LEU A 1164 27.33 25.36 -13.92
N ASN A 1165 28.57 25.46 -14.42
CA ASN A 1165 28.95 25.34 -15.83
C ASN A 1165 29.71 24.04 -16.16
N ALA A 1166 29.80 23.08 -15.23
CA ALA A 1166 30.38 21.78 -15.53
C ALA A 1166 29.58 21.10 -16.65
N SER A 1167 30.28 20.52 -17.64
CA SER A 1167 29.65 19.71 -18.67
C SER A 1167 28.93 18.52 -18.05
N ASN A 1168 27.73 18.19 -18.53
CA ASN A 1168 26.95 17.03 -18.06
C ASN A 1168 27.75 15.70 -18.08
N ASP A 1169 28.82 15.64 -18.87
CA ASP A 1169 29.73 14.50 -19.03
C ASP A 1169 30.52 14.13 -17.76
N GLU A 1170 30.60 15.01 -16.75
CA GLU A 1170 31.25 14.71 -15.45
C GLU A 1170 30.30 14.08 -14.41
N ILE A 1171 28.98 14.12 -14.65
CA ILE A 1171 27.97 13.62 -13.70
C ILE A 1171 27.65 12.16 -14.01
N ASN A 1172 27.58 11.31 -12.97
CA ASN A 1172 27.13 9.92 -13.13
C ASN A 1172 25.72 9.88 -13.75
N GLU A 1173 25.61 9.30 -14.94
CA GLU A 1173 24.38 9.24 -15.73
C GLU A 1173 23.23 8.53 -14.98
N GLU A 1174 23.53 7.54 -14.12
CA GLU A 1174 22.49 6.92 -13.31
C GLU A 1174 21.95 7.85 -12.21
N ASP A 1175 22.81 8.64 -11.54
CA ASP A 1175 22.37 9.60 -10.52
C ASP A 1175 21.55 10.73 -11.14
N LEU A 1176 21.93 11.20 -12.33
CA LEU A 1176 21.18 12.18 -13.11
C LEU A 1176 19.78 11.66 -13.49
N ARG A 1177 19.71 10.42 -14.01
CA ARG A 1177 18.44 9.75 -14.37
C ARG A 1177 17.57 9.52 -13.13
N ASN A 1178 18.17 9.14 -11.99
CA ASN A 1178 17.47 9.01 -10.72
C ASN A 1178 16.89 10.36 -10.26
N TRP A 1179 17.71 11.43 -10.20
CA TRP A 1179 17.31 12.77 -9.78
C TRP A 1179 16.11 13.31 -10.59
N ALA A 1180 16.15 13.12 -11.91
CA ALA A 1180 15.07 13.54 -12.81
C ALA A 1180 13.81 12.65 -12.68
N SER A 1181 13.96 11.33 -12.63
CA SER A 1181 12.83 10.39 -12.50
C SER A 1181 12.09 10.57 -11.17
N PHE A 1182 12.80 10.87 -10.09
CA PHE A 1182 12.21 11.18 -8.78
C PHE A 1182 11.41 12.48 -8.71
N ARG A 1183 11.45 13.31 -9.76
CA ARG A 1183 10.67 14.56 -9.87
C ARG A 1183 9.58 14.44 -10.94
N GLY A 1184 9.97 13.98 -12.14
CA GLY A 1184 9.11 13.90 -13.32
C GLY A 1184 8.20 12.67 -13.43
N GLN A 1185 8.60 11.49 -12.93
CA GLN A 1185 7.83 10.25 -13.13
C GLN A 1185 6.97 9.90 -11.92
N THR A 1186 5.72 9.53 -12.17
CA THR A 1186 4.77 9.21 -11.08
C THR A 1186 5.08 7.84 -10.51
N LEU A 1187 5.28 6.83 -11.37
CA LEU A 1187 5.62 5.48 -10.94
C LEU A 1187 6.93 5.44 -10.14
N CYS A 1188 7.99 6.14 -10.59
CA CYS A 1188 9.27 6.20 -9.90
C CYS A 1188 9.12 6.72 -8.46
N ARG A 1189 8.39 7.83 -8.30
CA ARG A 1189 8.08 8.44 -6.99
C ARG A 1189 7.26 7.53 -6.10
N THR A 1190 6.28 6.84 -6.66
CA THR A 1190 5.47 5.84 -5.93
C THR A 1190 6.34 4.70 -5.41
N VAL A 1191 7.16 4.08 -6.26
CA VAL A 1191 8.07 2.99 -5.86
C VAL A 1191 9.07 3.47 -4.79
N ARG A 1192 9.71 4.62 -4.98
CA ARG A 1192 10.63 5.22 -3.99
C ARG A 1192 9.96 5.43 -2.63
N GLY A 1193 8.75 6.00 -2.62
CA GLY A 1193 7.98 6.21 -1.39
C GLY A 1193 7.63 4.91 -0.66
N MET A 1194 7.34 3.83 -1.40
CA MET A 1194 7.11 2.50 -0.80
C MET A 1194 8.39 1.88 -0.22
N MET A 1195 9.55 2.08 -0.87
CA MET A 1195 10.85 1.62 -0.34
C MET A 1195 11.21 2.29 0.99
N TYR A 1196 10.71 3.51 1.26
CA TYR A 1196 10.92 4.18 2.54
C TYR A 1196 10.28 3.46 3.72
N TYR A 1197 9.23 2.67 3.52
CA TYR A 1197 8.69 1.81 4.58
C TYR A 1197 9.74 0.80 5.06
N GLN A 1198 10.59 0.27 4.18
CA GLN A 1198 11.66 -0.64 4.58
C GLN A 1198 12.72 0.09 5.42
N LYS A 1199 13.17 1.29 5.00
CA LYS A 1199 14.11 2.11 5.78
C LYS A 1199 13.53 2.46 7.16
N ALA A 1200 12.27 2.91 7.22
CA ALA A 1200 11.58 3.28 8.45
C ALA A 1200 11.37 2.08 9.40
N LEU A 1201 10.96 0.92 8.90
CA LEU A 1201 10.77 -0.29 9.72
C LEU A 1201 12.09 -0.84 10.26
N LYS A 1202 13.19 -0.78 9.50
CA LYS A 1202 14.54 -1.11 10.00
C LYS A 1202 14.94 -0.19 11.16
N LEU A 1203 14.73 1.13 11.00
CA LEU A 1203 15.00 2.11 12.05
C LEU A 1203 14.16 1.88 13.30
N GLN A 1204 12.84 1.68 13.15
CA GLN A 1204 11.94 1.41 14.26
C GLN A 1204 12.30 0.09 14.98
N ALA A 1205 12.66 -0.97 14.23
CA ALA A 1205 13.08 -2.24 14.81
C ALA A 1205 14.38 -2.10 15.62
N PHE A 1206 15.34 -1.30 15.14
CA PHE A 1206 16.53 -0.94 15.91
C PHE A 1206 16.17 -0.23 17.22
N LEU A 1207 15.31 0.79 17.17
CA LEU A 1207 14.86 1.54 18.36
C LEU A 1207 14.06 0.69 19.37
N ASP A 1208 13.42 -0.39 18.91
CA ASP A 1208 12.71 -1.38 19.74
C ASP A 1208 13.65 -2.40 20.42
N MET A 1209 14.80 -2.70 19.81
CA MET A 1209 15.75 -3.73 20.24
C MET A 1209 16.95 -3.17 21.01
N ALA A 1210 17.40 -1.96 20.69
CA ALA A 1210 18.57 -1.36 21.31
C ALA A 1210 18.34 -1.08 22.81
N ALA A 1211 19.21 -1.64 23.65
CA ALA A 1211 19.46 -1.14 24.99
C ALA A 1211 20.16 0.24 24.89
N ASP A 1212 20.05 1.05 25.94
CA ASP A 1212 20.39 2.48 25.88
C ASP A 1212 21.85 2.74 25.45
N ASP A 1213 22.80 1.89 25.89
CA ASP A 1213 24.22 1.96 25.52
C ASP A 1213 24.49 1.66 24.03
N GLY A 1214 23.67 0.79 23.42
CA GLY A 1214 23.83 0.36 22.03
C GLY A 1214 23.43 1.41 21.00
N ILE A 1215 22.71 2.46 21.41
CA ILE A 1215 22.26 3.54 20.52
C ILE A 1215 23.43 4.47 20.17
N CYS A 1216 24.39 4.65 21.07
CA CYS A 1216 25.48 5.61 20.88
C CYS A 1216 26.57 5.13 19.90
N HIS A 1217 26.67 3.82 19.63
CA HIS A 1217 27.64 3.26 18.69
C HIS A 1217 27.22 3.34 17.21
N TYR A 1218 26.05 3.92 16.90
CA TYR A 1218 25.47 3.93 15.55
C TYR A 1218 25.56 5.31 14.86
N TRP A 1219 26.74 5.70 14.38
CA TRP A 1219 26.90 6.65 13.26
C TRP A 1219 28.32 6.63 12.66
N PRO A 1220 28.51 6.63 11.32
CA PRO A 1220 27.68 6.02 10.28
C PRO A 1220 28.49 5.02 9.42
N ALA A 1221 28.17 3.73 9.49
CA ALA A 1221 28.64 2.75 8.50
C ALA A 1221 27.57 2.53 7.42
N SER A 1222 27.45 3.47 6.48
CA SER A 1222 26.52 3.41 5.33
C SER A 1222 26.79 2.27 4.34
N TYR A 1223 27.77 1.40 4.63
CA TYR A 1223 28.24 0.32 3.76
C TYR A 1223 28.00 -1.13 4.26
N TYR A 1224 27.51 -1.34 5.49
CA TYR A 1224 27.46 -2.70 6.09
C TYR A 1224 26.07 -3.12 6.64
N TYR A 1225 25.05 -3.18 5.77
CA TYR A 1225 23.79 -3.89 6.08
C TYR A 1225 23.34 -4.86 4.97
N SER A 1226 24.16 -5.89 4.74
CA SER A 1226 23.76 -7.14 4.07
C SER A 1226 23.94 -8.41 4.95
N LEU A 1227 24.32 -8.27 6.23
CA LEU A 1227 24.78 -9.43 7.03
C LEU A 1227 24.14 -9.62 8.42
N MET A 1228 23.14 -8.83 8.82
CA MET A 1228 22.42 -9.02 10.10
C MET A 1228 20.88 -9.09 9.99
N ILE A 1229 20.37 -9.44 8.81
CA ILE A 1229 19.08 -10.14 8.65
C ILE A 1229 19.32 -11.18 7.53
N ALA A 1230 20.01 -12.27 7.87
CA ALA A 1230 20.46 -13.30 6.94
C ALA A 1230 19.92 -14.68 7.33
#